data_AF-D9W6N0-F1
#
_entry.id   AF-D9W6N0-F1
#
_cell.length_a   1.000
_cell.length_b   1.000
_cell.length_c   1.000
_cell.angle_alpha   90.00
_cell.angle_beta   90.00
_cell.angle_gamma   90.00
#
_symmetry.space_group_name_H-M   'P 1'
#
loop_
_entity.id
_entity.type
_entity.pdbx_description
1 polymer ?
#
loop_
_entity_poly.entity_id
_entity_poly.type
_entity_poly.pdbx_seq_one_letter_code
_entity_poly.pdbx_strand_id
1 'polypeptide(L)'
;MIAGGGQDRMYRALIVCNSRFPKDPGALPELKGPKADGMLLRDALTDPATGLFDRSEVKLVPEADSPEILDAADEFFSGAEADDILLFYYSGHGRSISQELFLCAGNSRTSRLESSAVASSTLSRIITRSFAQVKIVILDCCHGGGFKGGVLAEGLSGKGRFVIAAASAVDQACDSETRGEPSPFTKALIEGLLTEARDSDGDGAVDLDDLFAHLAGTRFDGHEPQRKFDGAGAVQIARRELEVLLDDLSPSAGPDDLAPSASLPRPDTIGPTAHQPALAQDSVDLLEAVVPRAVLDHARVQAFRSELREDVADAYPPQLTTSEFLVRSGLVTEGGPTMSGALLFGENPTAVLPTAMVRCVRFRGTDKIDPTTSTELHGTLPELIVQGRDFVASAALLGELPTAEAAHTDALYRFPMIAVREIIANAVVHRDYARADACVSVHVYDDRIEVISPGTWGGGDHPVPDGQQRLGVLERQSQPRNFRLARVLSWAKLVESVGAGLPRSVADCRTVGAPEPVVRIRHGMVTVTVFPLADRTPEPARTPREAVVPADRGERSRGIDPHRIAEVYCQTPKGSFIGTGYRVTNDTVLTAGHLVAGAAACTLRFPIGSAMWEATAEVAALDEVMDVAVLRFSPPSEAEVVAPVRFGRVTAQPAVLQVQTAGFPHFKLRRDDNQRQRDLAHLQGTTSSLTNVSSGTLSIRVVAAPADDDHGTNPWAGMAGAPVWVDGLLIGVVNVALRAEGPGTLGAVRIDRFLAGSVPGLPGLLGIPEPLDLPEVPAPELQSVSPYLALVQDIAPPQLAGRDDELATLTEFCHGELPYAVWRGQPWTGKTALTAWFTLHPPQDVDVVSFFVTSRLAGQSDSTAFTDALVDQLSWYLGQDRAASSTHTGALEMLRRQLLASAARKAHQERRRLLLVVDGIDEDRGPSSGLPSIASLLPTNPPPGLRVLVTGRKLPLPDDVPAGHPLRHCPDVLLAPASDALLPRREANAELLALLSASQTYRDILGLISAADDMPLPVLADLVGVAPYELARLLGGPLGRLFVFSDAEALATGQVRFAHAALREEVRQMLGPRLVREYAQQVEGPSYDPWASPEPPI
;
A
#
# COMPACT_ATOMS: atom_id res chain seq x y z
N MET A 1 33.90 -18.06 -30.44
CA MET A 1 32.86 -18.91 -29.83
C MET A 1 32.99 -18.81 -28.32
N ILE A 2 32.24 -17.90 -27.71
CA ILE A 2 32.02 -17.84 -26.26
C ILE A 2 30.50 -17.75 -26.11
N ALA A 3 29.88 -18.85 -25.73
CA ALA A 3 28.48 -18.92 -25.39
C ALA A 3 28.30 -18.34 -23.97
N GLY A 4 27.59 -17.22 -23.87
CA GLY A 4 27.10 -16.69 -22.60
C GLY A 4 25.68 -17.19 -22.39
N GLY A 5 25.44 -17.93 -21.31
CA GLY A 5 24.10 -18.35 -20.91
C GLY A 5 23.33 -17.18 -20.31
N GLY A 6 22.51 -16.51 -21.13
CA GLY A 6 21.26 -15.94 -20.66
C GLY A 6 20.26 -17.09 -20.50
N GLN A 7 19.44 -17.08 -19.45
CA GLN A 7 18.25 -17.93 -19.51
C GLN A 7 17.32 -17.34 -20.57
N ASP A 8 17.01 -18.13 -21.58
CA ASP A 8 16.08 -17.76 -22.66
C ASP A 8 14.69 -17.55 -22.06
N ARG A 9 14.10 -16.37 -22.30
CA ARG A 9 12.68 -16.13 -22.00
C ARG A 9 11.84 -17.15 -22.76
N MET A 10 11.02 -17.92 -22.06
CA MET A 10 10.22 -18.98 -22.68
C MET A 10 8.83 -18.45 -23.05
N TYR A 11 8.49 -18.55 -24.34
CA TYR A 11 7.18 -18.18 -24.88
C TYR A 11 6.28 -19.40 -24.92
N ARG A 12 5.17 -19.37 -24.20
CA ARG A 12 4.25 -20.51 -24.05
C ARG A 12 2.84 -20.09 -24.40
N ALA A 13 2.11 -20.94 -25.13
CA ALA A 13 0.75 -20.62 -25.53
C ALA A 13 -0.23 -21.78 -25.27
N LEU A 14 -1.42 -21.44 -24.78
CA LEU A 14 -2.57 -22.33 -24.66
C LEU A 14 -3.68 -21.82 -25.58
N ILE A 15 -4.04 -22.64 -26.58
CA ILE A 15 -5.00 -22.31 -27.62
C ILE A 15 -6.20 -23.24 -27.45
N VAL A 16 -7.37 -22.70 -27.12
CA VAL A 16 -8.62 -23.44 -26.93
C VAL A 16 -9.59 -23.11 -28.05
N CYS A 17 -10.11 -24.13 -28.74
CA CYS A 17 -10.94 -23.93 -29.92
C CYS A 17 -12.16 -24.86 -29.91
N ASN A 18 -13.36 -24.31 -29.74
CA ASN A 18 -14.59 -25.09 -29.66
C ASN A 18 -15.56 -24.71 -30.76
N SER A 19 -15.91 -25.70 -31.59
CA SER A 19 -16.76 -25.51 -32.75
C SER A 19 -18.05 -26.32 -32.64
N ARG A 20 -18.10 -27.37 -31.82
CA ARG A 20 -19.24 -28.27 -31.65
C ARG A 20 -19.85 -28.15 -30.26
N PHE A 21 -21.19 -28.11 -30.22
CA PHE A 21 -21.95 -27.94 -28.97
C PHE A 21 -23.13 -28.93 -28.91
N PRO A 22 -23.61 -29.29 -27.70
CA PRO A 22 -24.74 -30.20 -27.53
C PRO A 22 -26.04 -29.56 -28.01
N LYS A 23 -26.96 -30.38 -28.57
CA LYS A 23 -28.28 -29.90 -28.99
C LYS A 23 -29.14 -29.59 -27.77
N ASP A 24 -29.49 -28.32 -27.58
CA ASP A 24 -30.34 -27.86 -26.48
C ASP A 24 -31.38 -26.79 -26.95
N PRO A 25 -32.37 -26.42 -26.12
CA PRO A 25 -33.48 -25.57 -26.55
C PRO A 25 -33.11 -24.12 -26.93
N GLY A 26 -31.97 -23.60 -26.42
CA GLY A 26 -31.46 -22.26 -26.74
C GLY A 26 -30.44 -22.23 -27.88
N ALA A 27 -30.00 -23.41 -28.35
CA ALA A 27 -29.16 -23.72 -29.50
C ALA A 27 -27.94 -22.81 -29.70
N LEU A 28 -26.77 -23.27 -29.26
CA LEU A 28 -25.48 -22.80 -29.77
C LEU A 28 -25.22 -23.43 -31.15
N PRO A 29 -25.15 -22.66 -32.25
CA PRO A 29 -24.88 -23.22 -33.57
C PRO A 29 -23.45 -23.78 -33.67
N GLU A 30 -23.25 -24.81 -34.48
CA GLU A 30 -21.89 -25.30 -34.81
C GLU A 30 -21.13 -24.20 -35.56
N LEU A 31 -19.92 -23.90 -35.10
CA LEU A 31 -19.03 -22.91 -35.72
C LEU A 31 -18.09 -23.61 -36.71
N LYS A 32 -17.72 -22.89 -37.77
CA LYS A 32 -16.91 -23.38 -38.88
C LYS A 32 -15.42 -23.00 -38.76
N GLY A 33 -15.12 -21.87 -38.14
CA GLY A 33 -13.79 -21.25 -38.03
C GLY A 33 -12.87 -21.75 -36.90
N PRO A 34 -13.36 -22.03 -35.66
CA PRO A 34 -12.48 -22.20 -34.49
C PRO A 34 -11.35 -23.21 -34.64
N LYS A 35 -11.61 -24.33 -35.33
CA LYS A 35 -10.58 -25.34 -35.58
C LYS A 35 -9.47 -24.84 -36.51
N ALA A 36 -9.82 -24.05 -37.53
CA ALA A 36 -8.86 -23.43 -38.43
C ALA A 36 -8.10 -22.31 -37.71
N ASP A 37 -8.79 -21.51 -36.89
CA ASP A 37 -8.19 -20.44 -36.09
C ASP A 37 -7.02 -20.94 -35.25
N GLY A 38 -7.26 -21.98 -34.43
CA GLY A 38 -6.22 -22.49 -33.55
C GLY A 38 -5.07 -23.17 -34.27
N MET A 39 -5.32 -23.80 -35.42
CA MET A 39 -4.26 -24.41 -36.22
C MET A 39 -3.36 -23.35 -36.86
N LEU A 40 -3.97 -22.36 -37.50
CA LEU A 40 -3.23 -21.32 -38.22
C LEU A 40 -2.53 -20.36 -37.27
N LEU A 41 -3.14 -20.02 -36.13
CA LEU A 41 -2.49 -19.21 -35.11
C LEU A 41 -1.27 -19.91 -34.51
N ARG A 42 -1.36 -21.22 -34.20
CA ARG A 42 -0.20 -22.00 -33.75
C ARG A 42 0.92 -21.95 -34.79
N ASP A 43 0.57 -22.17 -36.05
CA ASP A 43 1.55 -22.21 -37.13
C ASP A 43 2.20 -20.81 -37.33
N ALA A 44 1.47 -19.72 -37.11
CA ALA A 44 2.01 -18.35 -37.12
C ALA A 44 2.92 -18.03 -35.92
N LEU A 45 2.51 -18.39 -34.69
CA LEU A 45 3.31 -18.18 -33.48
C LEU A 45 4.63 -18.97 -33.50
N THR A 46 4.66 -20.09 -34.23
CA THR A 46 5.81 -21.00 -34.35
C THR A 46 6.52 -20.89 -35.70
N ASP A 47 6.23 -19.84 -36.47
CA ASP A 47 6.85 -19.61 -37.77
C ASP A 47 8.38 -19.42 -37.61
N PRO A 48 9.23 -20.09 -38.40
CA PRO A 48 10.68 -20.01 -38.23
C PRO A 48 11.27 -18.61 -38.45
N ALA A 49 10.64 -17.77 -39.28
CA ALA A 49 11.13 -16.45 -39.63
C ALA A 49 10.64 -15.38 -38.65
N THR A 50 9.38 -15.48 -38.22
CA THR A 50 8.69 -14.40 -37.49
C THR A 50 8.20 -14.81 -36.10
N GLY A 51 7.96 -16.10 -35.85
CA GLY A 51 7.46 -16.60 -34.58
C GLY A 51 8.48 -16.54 -33.44
N LEU A 52 8.00 -16.34 -32.21
CA LEU A 52 8.80 -16.37 -30.98
C LEU A 52 8.54 -17.62 -30.11
N PHE A 53 7.51 -18.43 -30.44
CA PHE A 53 7.09 -19.57 -29.64
C PHE A 53 7.72 -20.86 -30.14
N ASP A 54 8.24 -21.68 -29.22
CA ASP A 54 8.61 -23.05 -29.57
C ASP A 54 7.35 -23.89 -29.77
N ARG A 55 7.34 -24.75 -30.79
CA ARG A 55 6.21 -25.62 -31.09
C ARG A 55 5.87 -26.59 -29.95
N SER A 56 6.84 -26.99 -29.11
CA SER A 56 6.57 -27.81 -27.93
C SER A 56 5.82 -27.06 -26.83
N GLU A 57 5.95 -25.73 -26.81
CA GLU A 57 5.36 -24.85 -25.80
C GLU A 57 4.01 -24.26 -26.22
N VAL A 58 3.50 -24.62 -27.40
CA VAL A 58 2.14 -24.26 -27.87
C VAL A 58 1.19 -25.45 -27.79
N LYS A 59 0.32 -25.44 -26.78
CA LYS A 59 -0.71 -26.47 -26.54
C LYS A 59 -2.03 -26.08 -27.21
N LEU A 60 -2.45 -26.85 -28.21
CA LEU A 60 -3.77 -26.72 -28.85
C LEU A 60 -4.77 -27.71 -28.25
N VAL A 61 -5.89 -27.22 -27.75
CA VAL A 61 -6.96 -27.98 -27.11
C VAL A 61 -8.28 -27.79 -27.88
N PRO A 62 -8.58 -28.66 -28.86
CA PRO A 62 -9.80 -28.55 -29.66
C PRO A 62 -10.98 -29.28 -29.01
N GLU A 63 -12.18 -28.71 -29.12
CA GLU A 63 -13.47 -29.30 -28.70
C GLU A 63 -13.52 -29.74 -27.22
N ALA A 64 -12.90 -28.96 -26.34
CA ALA A 64 -12.77 -29.30 -24.92
C ALA A 64 -14.00 -28.96 -24.09
N ASP A 65 -14.31 -29.86 -23.16
CA ASP A 65 -15.33 -29.67 -22.14
C ASP A 65 -14.86 -28.71 -21.03
N SER A 66 -15.79 -28.19 -20.24
CA SER A 66 -15.49 -27.16 -19.22
C SER A 66 -14.42 -27.59 -18.21
N PRO A 67 -14.40 -28.84 -17.69
CA PRO A 67 -13.31 -29.30 -16.84
C PRO A 67 -11.96 -29.38 -17.57
N GLU A 68 -11.95 -29.81 -18.84
CA GLU A 68 -10.72 -29.95 -19.62
C GLU A 68 -10.08 -28.59 -19.91
N ILE A 69 -10.88 -27.55 -20.17
CA ILE A 69 -10.40 -26.17 -20.33
C ILE A 69 -9.82 -25.66 -19.00
N LEU A 70 -10.51 -25.91 -17.88
CA LEU A 70 -10.05 -25.47 -16.56
C LEU A 70 -8.77 -26.17 -16.13
N ASP A 71 -8.67 -27.48 -16.33
CA ASP A 71 -7.47 -28.26 -16.01
C ASP A 71 -6.30 -27.83 -16.90
N ALA A 72 -6.53 -27.65 -18.21
CA ALA A 72 -5.50 -27.17 -19.12
C ALA A 72 -5.03 -25.76 -18.79
N ALA A 73 -5.94 -24.85 -18.40
CA ALA A 73 -5.59 -23.50 -17.97
C ALA A 73 -4.85 -23.51 -16.63
N ASP A 74 -5.28 -24.30 -15.65
CA ASP A 74 -4.62 -24.39 -14.34
C ASP A 74 -3.21 -24.94 -14.49
N GLU A 75 -3.01 -26.02 -15.27
CA GLU A 75 -1.69 -26.57 -15.58
C GLU A 75 -0.80 -25.54 -16.31
N PHE A 76 -1.34 -24.85 -17.31
CA PHE A 76 -0.61 -23.85 -18.10
C PHE A 76 -0.15 -22.65 -17.25
N PHE A 77 -1.04 -22.10 -16.44
CA PHE A 77 -0.76 -20.90 -15.64
C PHE A 77 0.02 -21.18 -14.36
N SER A 78 -0.20 -22.34 -13.71
CA SER A 78 0.52 -22.72 -12.49
C SER A 78 1.92 -23.26 -12.77
N GLY A 79 2.13 -23.89 -13.94
CA GLY A 79 3.43 -24.42 -14.35
C GLY A 79 4.36 -23.38 -14.97
N ALA A 80 4.09 -22.08 -14.82
CA ALA A 80 4.86 -20.99 -15.44
C ALA A 80 5.81 -20.30 -14.46
N GLU A 81 7.03 -20.03 -14.92
CA GLU A 81 8.05 -19.27 -14.21
C GLU A 81 7.81 -17.75 -14.34
N ALA A 82 8.53 -16.91 -13.61
CA ALA A 82 8.24 -15.47 -13.53
C ALA A 82 8.55 -14.69 -14.83
N ASP A 83 9.47 -15.19 -15.64
CA ASP A 83 9.95 -14.63 -16.91
C ASP A 83 9.28 -15.24 -18.15
N ASP A 84 8.43 -16.25 -17.97
CA ASP A 84 7.61 -16.82 -19.04
C ASP A 84 6.65 -15.76 -19.62
N ILE A 85 6.50 -15.76 -20.95
CA ILE A 85 5.46 -14.98 -21.64
C ILE A 85 4.35 -15.96 -22.01
N LEU A 86 3.20 -15.80 -21.36
CA LEU A 86 2.07 -16.70 -21.51
C LEU A 86 1.01 -16.10 -22.44
N LEU A 87 0.63 -16.83 -23.49
CA LEU A 87 -0.48 -16.48 -24.37
C LEU A 87 -1.64 -17.47 -24.24
N PHE A 88 -2.79 -17.00 -23.76
CA PHE A 88 -4.04 -17.75 -23.75
C PHE A 88 -4.94 -17.24 -24.88
N TYR A 89 -5.30 -18.14 -25.80
CA TYR A 89 -6.18 -17.87 -26.91
C TYR A 89 -7.45 -18.71 -26.81
N TYR A 90 -8.60 -18.09 -26.98
CA TYR A 90 -9.89 -18.79 -27.05
C TYR A 90 -10.67 -18.41 -28.31
N SER A 91 -11.09 -19.41 -29.09
CA SER A 91 -12.05 -19.26 -30.20
C SER A 91 -13.28 -20.15 -29.99
N GLY A 92 -14.48 -19.58 -30.03
CA GLY A 92 -15.74 -20.27 -29.76
C GLY A 92 -16.90 -19.34 -29.40
N HIS A 93 -17.96 -19.87 -28.80
CA HIS A 93 -19.10 -19.04 -28.35
C HIS A 93 -18.82 -18.35 -27.00
N GLY A 94 -19.17 -17.07 -26.89
CA GLY A 94 -19.23 -16.34 -25.62
C GLY A 94 -20.67 -16.07 -25.23
N ARG A 95 -21.02 -16.29 -23.96
CA ARG A 95 -22.35 -15.90 -23.43
C ARG A 95 -22.18 -15.07 -22.17
N SER A 96 -22.93 -13.98 -22.06
CA SER A 96 -22.97 -13.19 -20.84
C SER A 96 -24.28 -13.42 -20.10
N ILE A 97 -24.19 -13.67 -18.79
CA ILE A 97 -25.32 -13.70 -17.86
C ILE A 97 -24.96 -12.77 -16.70
N SER A 98 -25.86 -11.86 -16.33
CA SER A 98 -25.70 -11.02 -15.13
C SER A 98 -24.36 -10.29 -15.05
N GLN A 99 -23.87 -9.73 -16.16
CA GLN A 99 -22.57 -9.03 -16.29
C GLN A 99 -21.33 -9.94 -16.17
N GLU A 100 -21.48 -11.26 -16.14
CA GLU A 100 -20.38 -12.22 -16.17
C GLU A 100 -20.26 -12.88 -17.54
N LEU A 101 -19.05 -12.94 -18.10
CA LEU A 101 -18.75 -13.66 -19.35
C LEU A 101 -18.51 -15.14 -19.06
N PHE A 102 -19.12 -16.00 -19.88
CA PHE A 102 -18.91 -17.44 -19.94
C PHE A 102 -18.36 -17.84 -21.31
N LEU A 103 -17.21 -18.51 -21.33
CA LEU A 103 -16.62 -19.14 -22.50
C LEU A 103 -17.25 -20.52 -22.68
N CYS A 104 -17.98 -20.73 -23.77
CA CYS A 104 -18.69 -21.98 -24.01
C CYS A 104 -17.71 -23.13 -24.30
N ALA A 105 -17.81 -24.17 -23.48
CA ALA A 105 -17.13 -25.44 -23.65
C ALA A 105 -17.91 -26.40 -24.57
N GLY A 106 -17.28 -27.50 -25.01
CA GLY A 106 -17.91 -28.52 -25.87
C GLY A 106 -19.16 -29.18 -25.25
N ASN A 107 -19.26 -29.17 -23.91
CA ASN A 107 -20.43 -29.63 -23.16
C ASN A 107 -21.39 -28.52 -22.71
N SER A 108 -21.18 -27.27 -23.12
CA SER A 108 -22.00 -26.14 -22.68
C SER A 108 -23.45 -26.23 -23.12
N ARG A 109 -24.35 -25.95 -22.18
CA ARG A 109 -25.79 -25.85 -22.41
C ARG A 109 -26.27 -24.45 -22.05
N THR A 110 -26.95 -23.78 -22.96
CA THR A 110 -27.55 -22.45 -22.81
C THR A 110 -28.46 -22.35 -21.57
N SER A 111 -29.14 -23.43 -21.21
CA SER A 111 -30.00 -23.51 -20.02
C SER A 111 -29.25 -23.60 -18.68
N ARG A 112 -27.95 -23.90 -18.68
CA ARG A 112 -27.12 -24.14 -17.49
C ARG A 112 -25.68 -23.68 -17.69
N LEU A 113 -25.49 -22.45 -18.16
CA LEU A 113 -24.17 -21.91 -18.49
C LEU A 113 -23.21 -21.91 -17.28
N GLU A 114 -23.70 -21.55 -16.08
CA GLU A 114 -22.91 -21.55 -14.83
C GLU A 114 -22.26 -22.91 -14.49
N SER A 115 -22.90 -24.02 -14.89
CA SER A 115 -22.42 -25.37 -14.57
C SER A 115 -21.84 -26.12 -15.77
N SER A 116 -21.77 -25.49 -16.95
CA SER A 116 -21.35 -26.17 -18.19
C SER A 116 -20.45 -25.35 -19.11
N ALA A 117 -20.21 -24.08 -18.79
CA ALA A 117 -19.27 -23.19 -19.47
C ALA A 117 -18.20 -22.71 -18.48
N VAL A 118 -17.13 -22.08 -18.99
CA VAL A 118 -16.05 -21.55 -18.15
C VAL A 118 -16.31 -20.08 -17.85
N ALA A 119 -16.56 -19.77 -16.58
CA ALA A 119 -16.76 -18.41 -16.11
C ALA A 119 -15.45 -17.60 -16.18
N SER A 120 -15.55 -16.35 -16.67
CA SER A 120 -14.42 -15.40 -16.73
C SER A 120 -13.82 -15.11 -15.36
N SER A 121 -14.62 -15.06 -14.29
CA SER A 121 -14.14 -14.92 -12.91
C SER A 121 -13.26 -16.10 -12.47
N THR A 122 -13.62 -17.32 -12.87
CA THR A 122 -12.88 -18.55 -12.57
C THR A 122 -11.56 -18.58 -13.33
N LEU A 123 -11.59 -18.23 -14.62
CA LEU A 123 -10.38 -18.11 -15.43
C LEU A 123 -9.45 -16.99 -14.90
N SER A 124 -10.01 -15.84 -14.52
CA SER A 124 -9.26 -14.73 -13.91
C SER A 124 -8.56 -15.15 -12.62
N ARG A 125 -9.22 -15.96 -11.77
CA ARG A 125 -8.62 -16.52 -10.56
C ARG A 125 -7.44 -17.45 -10.85
N ILE A 126 -7.52 -18.26 -11.91
CA ILE A 126 -6.41 -19.13 -12.36
C ILE A 126 -5.25 -18.26 -12.85
N ILE A 127 -5.51 -17.28 -13.72
CA ILE A 127 -4.49 -16.35 -14.24
C ILE A 127 -3.82 -15.56 -13.10
N THR A 128 -4.57 -15.20 -12.05
CA THR A 128 -4.05 -14.42 -10.90
C THR A 128 -3.01 -15.20 -10.10
N ARG A 129 -3.12 -16.52 -10.08
CA ARG A 129 -2.21 -17.39 -9.33
C ARG A 129 -0.90 -17.68 -10.07
N SER A 130 -0.82 -17.30 -11.36
CA SER A 130 0.38 -17.50 -12.17
C SER A 130 1.49 -16.52 -11.80
N PHE A 131 2.70 -17.04 -11.64
CA PHE A 131 3.90 -16.27 -11.30
C PHE A 131 4.48 -15.46 -12.49
N ALA A 132 4.14 -15.82 -13.73
CA ALA A 132 4.59 -15.14 -14.95
C ALA A 132 4.25 -13.63 -14.91
N GLN A 133 5.18 -12.73 -15.23
CA GLN A 133 4.88 -11.29 -15.17
C GLN A 133 4.03 -10.82 -16.36
N VAL A 134 4.03 -11.55 -17.47
CA VAL A 134 3.34 -11.20 -18.72
C VAL A 134 2.34 -12.29 -19.09
N LYS A 135 1.05 -11.95 -19.08
CA LYS A 135 -0.03 -12.83 -19.54
C LYS A 135 -0.87 -12.15 -20.61
N ILE A 136 -0.90 -12.72 -21.80
CA ILE A 136 -1.62 -12.25 -22.97
C ILE A 136 -2.88 -13.09 -23.09
N VAL A 137 -4.05 -12.46 -23.17
CA VAL A 137 -5.35 -13.12 -23.26
C VAL A 137 -6.04 -12.59 -24.52
N ILE A 138 -6.25 -13.47 -25.50
CA ILE A 138 -6.90 -13.13 -26.77
C ILE A 138 -8.20 -13.92 -26.89
N LEU A 139 -9.32 -13.21 -27.08
CA LEU A 139 -10.66 -13.78 -27.13
C LEU A 139 -11.33 -13.51 -28.49
N ASP A 140 -11.57 -14.58 -29.25
CA ASP A 140 -12.31 -14.58 -30.51
C ASP A 140 -13.69 -15.25 -30.32
N CYS A 141 -14.63 -14.53 -29.72
CA CYS A 141 -15.98 -15.06 -29.43
C CYS A 141 -17.11 -14.02 -29.58
N CYS A 142 -18.26 -14.45 -30.14
CA CYS A 142 -19.43 -13.60 -30.38
C CYS A 142 -20.29 -13.44 -29.10
N HIS A 143 -20.79 -12.23 -28.80
CA HIS A 143 -21.76 -12.00 -27.72
C HIS A 143 -23.20 -12.27 -28.16
N GLY A 144 -23.78 -13.40 -27.73
CA GLY A 144 -25.20 -13.68 -27.94
C GLY A 144 -26.11 -12.92 -26.97
N GLY A 145 -26.46 -11.67 -27.31
CA GLY A 145 -27.68 -10.95 -26.87
C GLY A 145 -27.61 -10.12 -25.58
N GLY A 146 -27.52 -8.79 -25.74
CA GLY A 146 -28.01 -7.81 -24.77
C GLY A 146 -26.97 -7.20 -23.80
N PHE A 147 -25.95 -6.51 -24.31
CA PHE A 147 -25.12 -5.66 -23.47
C PHE A 147 -24.65 -4.39 -24.22
N LYS A 148 -24.58 -3.24 -23.54
CA LYS A 148 -23.96 -2.02 -24.07
C LYS A 148 -22.64 -1.80 -23.30
N GLY A 149 -21.52 -1.82 -24.00
CA GLY A 149 -20.20 -1.37 -23.51
C GLY A 149 -19.38 -2.37 -22.69
N GLY A 150 -18.19 -2.72 -23.19
CA GLY A 150 -16.91 -2.80 -22.45
C GLY A 150 -16.65 -3.86 -21.36
N VAL A 151 -17.65 -4.55 -20.79
CA VAL A 151 -17.45 -5.37 -19.56
C VAL A 151 -16.62 -6.65 -19.77
N LEU A 152 -16.43 -7.08 -21.03
CA LEU A 152 -15.57 -8.21 -21.42
C LEU A 152 -14.17 -8.19 -20.78
N ALA A 153 -13.57 -6.99 -20.72
CA ALA A 153 -12.20 -6.81 -20.29
C ALA A 153 -12.07 -6.57 -18.78
N GLU A 154 -13.14 -6.23 -18.05
CA GLU A 154 -13.05 -5.91 -16.62
C GLU A 154 -12.80 -7.16 -15.76
N GLY A 155 -13.55 -8.24 -15.99
CA GLY A 155 -13.42 -9.48 -15.21
C GLY A 155 -12.08 -10.22 -15.40
N LEU A 156 -11.41 -10.02 -16.54
CA LEU A 156 -10.14 -10.66 -16.87
C LEU A 156 -8.92 -9.71 -16.72
N SER A 157 -9.14 -8.40 -16.57
CA SER A 157 -8.06 -7.41 -16.36
C SER A 157 -7.36 -7.55 -15.01
N GLY A 158 -6.08 -7.20 -14.96
CA GLY A 158 -5.25 -7.21 -13.76
C GLY A 158 -3.77 -6.98 -14.07
N LYS A 159 -2.94 -6.77 -13.03
CA LYS A 159 -1.51 -6.46 -13.14
C LYS A 159 -0.75 -7.47 -14.01
N GLY A 160 -0.03 -6.96 -15.02
CA GLY A 160 0.74 -7.78 -15.96
C GLY A 160 -0.08 -8.54 -17.00
N ARG A 161 -1.34 -8.14 -17.24
CA ARG A 161 -2.23 -8.76 -18.23
C ARG A 161 -2.51 -7.85 -19.42
N PHE A 162 -2.49 -8.45 -20.60
CA PHE A 162 -2.78 -7.81 -21.87
C PHE A 162 -3.96 -8.53 -22.50
N VAL A 163 -5.12 -7.89 -22.52
CA VAL A 163 -6.36 -8.48 -23.07
C VAL A 163 -6.67 -7.87 -24.43
N ILE A 164 -6.87 -8.71 -25.45
CA ILE A 164 -7.34 -8.32 -26.79
C ILE A 164 -8.61 -9.13 -27.12
N ALA A 165 -9.70 -8.45 -27.52
CA ALA A 165 -10.97 -9.10 -27.84
C ALA A 165 -11.51 -8.65 -29.21
N ALA A 166 -12.12 -9.59 -29.94
CA ALA A 166 -12.57 -9.40 -31.32
C ALA A 166 -13.81 -8.50 -31.52
N ALA A 167 -14.60 -8.16 -30.49
CA ALA A 167 -15.85 -7.39 -30.68
C ALA A 167 -16.27 -6.50 -29.51
N SER A 168 -17.02 -5.42 -29.84
CA SER A 168 -17.78 -4.60 -28.90
C SER A 168 -19.19 -5.15 -28.65
N ALA A 169 -19.80 -4.78 -27.52
CA ALA A 169 -20.97 -5.43 -26.92
C ALA A 169 -22.28 -5.47 -27.75
N VAL A 170 -22.35 -4.83 -28.92
CA VAL A 170 -23.61 -4.68 -29.66
C VAL A 170 -23.73 -5.62 -30.87
N ASP A 171 -22.65 -6.11 -31.46
CA ASP A 171 -22.74 -6.84 -32.73
C ASP A 171 -22.04 -8.20 -32.74
N GLN A 172 -22.68 -9.13 -33.44
CA GLN A 172 -22.38 -10.56 -33.52
C GLN A 172 -21.10 -10.78 -34.33
N ALA A 173 -19.98 -11.18 -33.71
CA ALA A 173 -18.77 -11.54 -34.46
C ALA A 173 -19.08 -12.60 -35.54
N CYS A 174 -18.65 -12.36 -36.77
CA CYS A 174 -18.88 -13.28 -37.87
C CYS A 174 -17.94 -14.51 -37.80
N ASP A 175 -18.52 -15.70 -37.65
CA ASP A 175 -17.84 -16.96 -37.96
C ASP A 175 -17.42 -16.97 -39.44
N SER A 176 -16.42 -17.78 -39.78
CA SER A 176 -15.97 -17.97 -41.17
C SER A 176 -17.12 -18.27 -42.13
N GLU A 177 -17.12 -17.63 -43.31
CA GLU A 177 -18.13 -17.90 -44.35
C GLU A 177 -18.00 -19.34 -44.88
N THR A 178 -16.75 -19.83 -44.99
CA THR A 178 -16.37 -21.14 -45.51
C THR A 178 -15.79 -22.05 -44.42
N ARG A 179 -16.20 -23.32 -44.39
CA ARG A 179 -15.69 -24.29 -43.41
C ARG A 179 -14.20 -24.56 -43.62
N GLY A 180 -13.39 -24.28 -42.60
CA GLY A 180 -11.94 -24.51 -42.63
C GLY A 180 -11.11 -23.26 -42.95
N GLU A 181 -11.73 -22.09 -43.09
CA GLU A 181 -11.05 -20.80 -43.13
C GLU A 181 -11.04 -20.15 -41.74
N PRO A 182 -10.01 -19.35 -41.39
CA PRO A 182 -9.98 -18.63 -40.13
C PRO A 182 -11.07 -17.55 -40.06
N SER A 183 -11.46 -17.17 -38.85
CA SER A 183 -12.31 -16.00 -38.62
C SER A 183 -11.64 -14.73 -39.16
N PRO A 184 -12.40 -13.69 -39.53
CA PRO A 184 -11.82 -12.42 -39.99
C PRO A 184 -10.83 -11.81 -38.98
N PHE A 185 -11.15 -11.90 -37.68
CA PHE A 185 -10.28 -11.43 -36.61
C PHE A 185 -8.99 -12.26 -36.51
N THR A 186 -9.11 -13.58 -36.49
CA THR A 186 -7.95 -14.48 -36.45
C THR A 186 -7.07 -14.31 -37.69
N LYS A 187 -7.68 -14.10 -38.86
CA LYS A 187 -6.96 -13.86 -40.11
C LYS A 187 -6.10 -12.59 -40.02
N ALA A 188 -6.67 -11.48 -39.57
CA ALA A 188 -5.94 -10.24 -39.37
C ALA A 188 -4.85 -10.37 -38.28
N LEU A 189 -5.11 -11.12 -37.22
CA LEU A 189 -4.12 -11.43 -36.18
C LEU A 189 -2.91 -12.19 -36.76
N ILE A 190 -3.17 -13.18 -37.62
CA ILE A 190 -2.13 -13.96 -38.29
C ILE A 190 -1.35 -13.08 -39.29
N GLU A 191 -2.05 -12.27 -40.09
CA GLU A 191 -1.43 -11.35 -41.05
C GLU A 191 -0.51 -10.34 -40.34
N GLY A 192 -0.95 -9.80 -39.19
CA GLY A 192 -0.14 -8.93 -38.33
C GLY A 192 1.12 -9.61 -37.80
N LEU A 193 1.00 -10.83 -37.25
CA LEU A 193 2.14 -11.59 -36.74
C LEU A 193 3.16 -11.92 -37.83
N LEU A 194 2.68 -12.36 -39.01
CA LEU A 194 3.56 -12.84 -40.08
C LEU A 194 4.15 -11.70 -40.91
N THR A 195 3.37 -10.71 -41.34
CA THR A 195 3.81 -9.81 -42.45
C THR A 195 3.40 -8.35 -42.32
N GLU A 196 2.25 -8.02 -41.74
CA GLU A 196 1.61 -6.71 -41.95
C GLU A 196 1.72 -5.73 -40.78
N ALA A 197 2.03 -6.20 -39.56
CA ALA A 197 2.30 -5.30 -38.45
C ALA A 197 3.69 -4.65 -38.62
N ARG A 198 3.71 -3.32 -38.61
CA ARG A 198 4.93 -2.52 -38.70
C ARG A 198 5.59 -2.45 -37.34
N ASP A 199 6.89 -2.69 -37.31
CA ASP A 199 7.76 -2.32 -36.21
C ASP A 199 7.86 -0.78 -36.19
N SER A 200 7.15 -0.15 -35.26
CA SER A 200 7.01 1.32 -35.24
C SER A 200 8.21 2.02 -34.58
N ASP A 201 9.01 1.31 -33.78
CA ASP A 201 10.16 1.86 -33.05
C ASP A 201 11.52 1.44 -33.65
N GLY A 202 11.50 0.51 -34.61
CA GLY A 202 12.66 0.05 -35.38
C GLY A 202 13.57 -0.89 -34.60
N ASP A 203 13.07 -1.57 -33.58
CA ASP A 203 13.85 -2.47 -32.71
C ASP A 203 14.08 -3.88 -33.30
N GLY A 204 13.45 -4.19 -34.45
CA GLY A 204 13.52 -5.49 -35.12
C GLY A 204 12.50 -6.51 -34.59
N ALA A 205 11.49 -6.09 -33.84
CA ALA A 205 10.40 -6.91 -33.35
C ALA A 205 9.03 -6.23 -33.56
N VAL A 206 7.96 -7.01 -33.44
CA VAL A 206 6.59 -6.50 -33.36
C VAL A 206 6.13 -6.73 -31.93
N ASP A 207 5.70 -5.66 -31.25
CA ASP A 207 5.12 -5.73 -29.92
C ASP A 207 3.58 -5.76 -29.94
N LEU A 208 2.94 -5.77 -28.76
CA LEU A 208 1.48 -5.79 -28.65
C LEU A 208 0.83 -4.46 -29.03
N ASP A 209 1.55 -3.34 -28.95
CA ASP A 209 1.08 -2.04 -29.40
C ASP A 209 1.04 -1.99 -30.94
N ASP A 210 2.08 -2.48 -31.60
CA ASP A 210 2.17 -2.62 -33.05
C ASP A 210 1.13 -3.59 -33.61
N LEU A 211 0.98 -4.76 -32.97
CA LEU A 211 0.00 -5.77 -33.37
C LEU A 211 -1.43 -5.22 -33.22
N PHE A 212 -1.72 -4.49 -32.15
CA PHE A 212 -3.03 -3.88 -31.98
C PHE A 212 -3.26 -2.73 -32.96
N ALA A 213 -2.26 -1.90 -33.26
CA ALA A 213 -2.36 -0.84 -34.25
C ALA A 213 -2.69 -1.39 -35.65
N HIS A 214 -2.10 -2.53 -36.01
CA HIS A 214 -2.47 -3.27 -37.22
C HIS A 214 -3.93 -3.75 -37.18
N LEU A 215 -4.34 -4.42 -36.10
CA LEU A 215 -5.72 -4.90 -35.95
C LEU A 215 -6.73 -3.74 -36.01
N ALA A 216 -6.46 -2.62 -35.35
CA ALA A 216 -7.34 -1.44 -35.37
C ALA A 216 -7.41 -0.75 -36.75
N GLY A 217 -6.36 -0.89 -37.56
CA GLY A 217 -6.33 -0.41 -38.95
C GLY A 217 -7.07 -1.31 -39.94
N THR A 218 -7.33 -2.57 -39.58
CA THR A 218 -8.03 -3.54 -40.42
C THR A 218 -9.55 -3.36 -40.30
N ARG A 219 -10.23 -3.24 -41.44
CA ARG A 219 -11.70 -3.12 -41.45
C ARG A 219 -12.34 -4.48 -41.22
N PHE A 220 -12.95 -4.64 -40.06
CA PHE A 220 -13.92 -5.71 -39.80
C PHE A 220 -15.34 -5.14 -39.96
N ASP A 221 -16.26 -5.89 -40.58
CA ASP A 221 -17.64 -5.45 -40.81
C ASP A 221 -18.41 -5.25 -39.47
N GLY A 222 -18.24 -4.09 -38.83
CA GLY A 222 -18.90 -3.72 -37.58
C GLY A 222 -18.22 -4.19 -36.28
N HIS A 223 -16.95 -4.64 -36.34
CA HIS A 223 -16.24 -5.21 -35.20
C HIS A 223 -14.91 -4.49 -34.92
N GLU A 224 -14.91 -3.42 -34.12
CA GLU A 224 -13.64 -2.82 -33.70
C GLU A 224 -13.00 -3.65 -32.58
N PRO A 225 -11.73 -4.08 -32.73
CA PRO A 225 -11.03 -4.83 -31.70
C PRO A 225 -10.80 -3.96 -30.47
N GLN A 226 -10.98 -4.53 -29.28
CA GLN A 226 -10.76 -3.84 -28.01
C GLN A 226 -9.51 -4.35 -27.32
N ARG A 227 -8.75 -3.43 -26.70
CA ARG A 227 -7.60 -3.77 -25.84
C ARG A 227 -7.74 -3.21 -24.44
N LYS A 228 -7.16 -3.91 -23.47
CA LYS A 228 -6.93 -3.41 -22.11
C LYS A 228 -5.58 -3.91 -21.62
N PHE A 229 -4.62 -2.99 -21.46
CA PHE A 229 -3.25 -3.27 -21.03
C PHE A 229 -3.00 -2.66 -19.65
N ASP A 230 -2.38 -3.42 -18.76
CA ASP A 230 -1.90 -2.94 -17.46
C ASP A 230 -0.38 -2.71 -17.53
N GLY A 231 0.01 -1.67 -18.28
CA GLY A 231 1.40 -1.33 -18.61
C GLY A 231 1.58 -0.80 -20.04
N ALA A 232 2.82 -0.52 -20.45
CA ALA A 232 3.16 -0.25 -21.85
C ALA A 232 3.07 -1.58 -22.65
N GLY A 233 2.51 -1.56 -23.86
CA GLY A 233 2.32 -2.74 -24.72
C GLY A 233 3.60 -3.21 -25.42
N ALA A 234 4.77 -2.74 -24.98
CA ALA A 234 6.11 -3.11 -25.43
C ALA A 234 6.51 -4.55 -25.04
N VAL A 235 5.62 -5.52 -25.32
CA VAL A 235 5.83 -6.96 -25.17
C VAL A 235 5.99 -7.53 -26.56
N GLN A 236 7.20 -7.96 -26.89
CA GLN A 236 7.52 -8.57 -28.18
C GLN A 236 6.71 -9.86 -28.38
N ILE A 237 6.08 -10.00 -29.55
CA ILE A 237 5.23 -11.14 -29.90
C ILE A 237 5.58 -11.77 -31.26
N ALA A 238 6.28 -11.04 -32.13
CA ALA A 238 6.88 -11.55 -33.36
C ALA A 238 8.22 -10.83 -33.69
N ARG A 239 9.02 -11.40 -34.57
CA ARG A 239 10.29 -10.86 -35.08
C ARG A 239 10.09 -10.13 -36.42
N ARG A 240 10.85 -9.07 -36.67
CA ARG A 240 10.82 -8.31 -37.93
C ARG A 240 12.24 -8.07 -38.48
N GLU A 241 12.46 -8.33 -39.77
CA GLU A 241 13.75 -8.04 -40.40
C GLU A 241 13.94 -6.53 -40.55
N LEU A 242 15.07 -6.00 -40.06
CA LEU A 242 15.50 -4.62 -40.27
C LEU A 242 15.75 -4.36 -41.76
N GLU A 243 14.93 -3.51 -42.39
CA GLU A 243 15.25 -2.94 -43.69
C GLU A 243 16.47 -2.02 -43.53
N VAL A 244 17.66 -2.53 -43.85
CA VAL A 244 18.85 -1.69 -43.98
C VAL A 244 18.66 -0.80 -45.21
N LEU A 245 18.37 0.48 -44.98
CA LEU A 245 18.47 1.54 -45.98
C LEU A 245 19.93 1.65 -46.46
N LEU A 246 20.30 0.81 -47.42
CA LEU A 246 21.50 0.92 -48.24
C LEU A 246 21.14 1.68 -49.52
N ASP A 247 20.92 2.99 -49.41
CA ASP A 247 20.86 3.86 -50.59
C ASP A 247 21.34 5.27 -50.19
N ASP A 248 22.65 5.43 -50.02
CA ASP A 248 23.36 6.67 -50.39
C ASP A 248 24.89 6.50 -50.34
N LEU A 249 25.44 5.56 -51.12
CA LEU A 249 26.87 5.59 -51.46
C LEU A 249 27.06 5.17 -52.93
N SER A 250 26.95 6.15 -53.83
CA SER A 250 27.60 6.10 -55.14
C SER A 250 28.87 6.97 -55.13
N PRO A 251 29.98 6.51 -55.74
CA PRO A 251 31.29 7.14 -55.63
C PRO A 251 31.51 8.22 -56.68
N SER A 252 32.06 9.38 -56.31
CA SER A 252 32.71 10.24 -57.31
C SER A 252 33.84 11.10 -56.76
N ALA A 253 34.94 11.08 -57.53
CA ALA A 253 36.07 12.00 -57.61
C ALA A 253 37.11 12.01 -56.47
N GLY A 254 38.35 11.64 -56.83
CA GLY A 254 39.54 11.62 -55.98
C GLY A 254 40.32 12.95 -55.95
N PRO A 255 41.66 12.87 -56.05
CA PRO A 255 42.59 13.17 -54.96
C PRO A 255 43.23 14.56 -55.11
N ASP A 256 43.58 15.19 -53.98
CA ASP A 256 44.82 15.96 -53.76
C ASP A 256 44.68 16.82 -52.49
N ASP A 257 45.52 16.54 -51.50
CA ASP A 257 46.53 17.46 -50.95
C ASP A 257 46.94 17.13 -49.50
N LEU A 258 48.12 16.50 -49.43
CA LEU A 258 49.28 16.86 -48.62
C LEU A 258 49.15 16.98 -47.08
N ALA A 259 49.65 15.91 -46.45
CA ALA A 259 50.18 15.70 -45.09
C ALA A 259 51.15 16.79 -44.53
N PRO A 260 51.89 16.60 -43.39
CA PRO A 260 51.78 15.66 -42.25
C PRO A 260 52.01 16.33 -40.85
N SER A 261 52.12 15.51 -39.78
CA SER A 261 53.00 15.66 -38.58
C SER A 261 52.25 15.81 -37.25
N ALA A 262 52.59 15.17 -36.13
CA ALA A 262 53.48 14.06 -35.79
C ALA A 262 53.19 13.62 -34.34
N SER A 263 53.56 12.38 -34.05
CA SER A 263 53.43 11.68 -32.78
C SER A 263 54.39 12.19 -31.70
N LEU A 264 53.84 12.35 -30.49
CA LEU A 264 54.36 12.15 -29.12
C LEU A 264 55.84 12.40 -28.77
N PRO A 265 56.07 13.00 -27.59
CA PRO A 265 56.80 12.24 -26.55
C PRO A 265 56.23 12.36 -25.12
N ARG A 266 56.45 11.31 -24.34
CA ARG A 266 56.62 11.28 -22.86
C ARG A 266 58.04 10.75 -22.57
N PRO A 267 58.61 10.69 -21.34
CA PRO A 267 58.12 11.07 -19.99
C PRO A 267 59.15 11.82 -19.06
N ASP A 268 58.70 12.13 -17.84
CA ASP A 268 59.43 12.28 -16.54
C ASP A 268 60.20 13.57 -16.13
N THR A 269 59.68 14.36 -15.17
CA THR A 269 60.06 14.37 -13.72
C THR A 269 59.59 15.64 -12.95
N ILE A 270 58.72 15.43 -11.94
CA ILE A 270 58.62 15.98 -10.56
C ILE A 270 58.63 17.52 -10.27
N GLY A 271 57.42 18.06 -10.02
CA GLY A 271 56.98 18.85 -8.83
C GLY A 271 57.34 20.35 -8.71
N PRO A 272 56.71 21.13 -7.79
CA PRO A 272 55.34 21.13 -7.27
C PRO A 272 54.67 22.50 -7.49
N THR A 273 53.48 22.57 -8.09
CA THR A 273 52.63 23.78 -7.98
C THR A 273 51.18 23.38 -8.17
N ALA A 274 50.39 23.57 -7.11
CA ALA A 274 48.96 23.44 -7.12
C ALA A 274 48.38 24.56 -8.00
N HIS A 275 48.12 24.27 -9.26
CA HIS A 275 47.17 25.00 -10.08
C HIS A 275 45.91 24.15 -10.20
N GLN A 276 44.86 24.59 -9.50
CA GLN A 276 43.48 24.21 -9.81
C GLN A 276 43.23 24.52 -11.30
N PRO A 277 42.71 23.58 -12.10
CA PRO A 277 42.08 23.96 -13.35
C PRO A 277 40.72 24.55 -13.00
N ALA A 278 40.55 25.82 -13.32
CA ALA A 278 39.25 26.45 -13.41
C ALA A 278 38.40 25.66 -14.42
N LEU A 279 37.41 24.93 -13.92
CA LEU A 279 36.36 24.36 -14.75
C LEU A 279 35.40 25.49 -15.12
N ALA A 280 35.43 25.84 -16.40
CA ALA A 280 34.45 26.71 -17.01
C ALA A 280 33.08 26.02 -17.05
N GLN A 281 32.05 26.86 -16.98
CA GLN A 281 30.62 26.59 -16.84
C GLN A 281 30.02 25.83 -18.04
N ASP A 282 30.10 24.50 -18.03
CA ASP A 282 29.16 23.61 -18.71
C ASP A 282 28.75 22.53 -17.71
N SER A 283 27.63 22.74 -17.02
CA SER A 283 27.22 21.95 -15.86
C SER A 283 26.63 20.59 -16.27
N VAL A 284 27.51 19.63 -16.56
CA VAL A 284 27.17 18.21 -16.39
C VAL A 284 26.97 17.99 -14.90
N ASP A 285 25.80 17.49 -14.48
CA ASP A 285 25.53 17.18 -13.08
C ASP A 285 26.61 16.22 -12.56
N LEU A 286 27.45 16.69 -11.63
CA LEU A 286 28.59 15.94 -11.07
C LEU A 286 28.17 14.55 -10.57
N LEU A 287 26.93 14.44 -10.08
CA LEU A 287 26.38 13.20 -9.55
C LEU A 287 25.95 12.20 -10.62
N GLU A 288 25.72 12.68 -11.85
CA GLU A 288 25.37 11.86 -13.02
C GLU A 288 26.60 11.52 -13.87
N ALA A 289 27.73 12.20 -13.65
CA ALA A 289 28.98 11.92 -14.32
C ALA A 289 29.44 10.47 -14.09
N VAL A 290 29.89 9.84 -15.17
CA VAL A 290 30.45 8.48 -15.15
C VAL A 290 31.83 8.49 -14.50
N VAL A 291 32.06 7.56 -13.57
CA VAL A 291 33.32 7.31 -12.87
C VAL A 291 33.79 5.87 -13.16
N PRO A 292 34.42 5.61 -14.32
CA PRO A 292 34.72 4.25 -14.78
C PRO A 292 35.67 3.45 -13.87
N ARG A 293 36.39 4.13 -12.97
CA ARG A 293 37.31 3.53 -12.00
C ARG A 293 36.64 3.14 -10.68
N ALA A 294 35.39 3.51 -10.47
CA ALA A 294 34.64 3.09 -9.29
C ALA A 294 34.23 1.63 -9.45
N VAL A 295 34.48 0.82 -8.41
CA VAL A 295 33.98 -0.55 -8.31
C VAL A 295 32.78 -0.54 -7.38
N LEU A 296 31.66 -1.09 -7.84
CA LEU A 296 30.44 -1.22 -7.05
C LEU A 296 30.42 -2.59 -6.35
N ASP A 297 30.09 -2.57 -5.07
CA ASP A 297 29.98 -3.77 -4.24
C ASP A 297 28.60 -4.40 -4.42
N HIS A 298 28.58 -5.58 -5.03
CA HIS A 298 27.34 -6.30 -5.31
C HIS A 298 26.60 -6.75 -4.04
N ALA A 299 27.32 -7.07 -2.95
CA ALA A 299 26.71 -7.49 -1.70
C ALA A 299 25.99 -6.32 -1.02
N ARG A 300 26.57 -5.11 -1.07
CA ARG A 300 25.91 -3.87 -0.59
C ARG A 300 24.64 -3.58 -1.38
N VAL A 301 24.64 -3.77 -2.69
CA VAL A 301 23.44 -3.59 -3.52
C VAL A 301 22.36 -4.62 -3.15
N GLN A 302 22.74 -5.87 -2.93
CA GLN A 302 21.79 -6.92 -2.52
C GLN A 302 21.19 -6.65 -1.14
N ALA A 303 22.02 -6.26 -0.16
CA ALA A 303 21.56 -5.88 1.17
C ALA A 303 20.56 -4.72 1.11
N PHE A 304 20.91 -3.65 0.38
CA PHE A 304 20.02 -2.51 0.16
C PHE A 304 18.70 -2.91 -0.51
N ARG A 305 18.75 -3.84 -1.46
CA ARG A 305 17.56 -4.35 -2.16
C ARG A 305 16.63 -5.15 -1.26
N SER A 306 17.17 -5.83 -0.25
CA SER A 306 16.37 -6.57 0.73
C SER A 306 15.61 -5.65 1.70
N GLU A 307 16.04 -4.39 1.82
CA GLU A 307 15.45 -3.37 2.69
C GLU A 307 14.51 -2.41 1.93
N LEU A 308 14.25 -2.66 0.64
CA LEU A 308 13.34 -1.83 -0.15
C LEU A 308 11.92 -1.86 0.44
N ARG A 309 11.26 -0.71 0.44
CA ARG A 309 9.84 -0.60 0.75
C ARG A 309 9.03 -1.49 -0.19
N GLU A 310 7.92 -2.04 0.30
CA GLU A 310 7.05 -2.94 -0.47
C GLU A 310 6.60 -2.33 -1.80
N ASP A 311 6.21 -1.06 -1.82
CA ASP A 311 5.79 -0.34 -3.03
C ASP A 311 6.93 -0.10 -4.04
N VAL A 312 8.17 -0.09 -3.58
CA VAL A 312 9.36 0.05 -4.45
C VAL A 312 9.90 -1.31 -4.86
N ALA A 313 9.78 -2.32 -4.01
CA ALA A 313 10.11 -3.71 -4.34
C ALA A 313 9.22 -4.21 -5.51
N ASP A 314 8.00 -3.70 -5.64
CA ASP A 314 7.13 -3.94 -6.80
C ASP A 314 7.74 -3.40 -8.12
N ALA A 315 8.40 -2.24 -8.08
CA ALA A 315 9.03 -1.61 -9.25
C ALA A 315 10.48 -2.11 -9.49
N TYR A 316 11.15 -2.58 -8.44
CA TYR A 316 12.51 -3.15 -8.47
C TYR A 316 12.51 -4.55 -7.81
N PRO A 317 11.92 -5.55 -8.48
CA PRO A 317 11.70 -6.88 -7.90
C PRO A 317 12.98 -7.53 -7.38
N PRO A 318 12.91 -8.36 -6.32
CA PRO A 318 14.07 -9.06 -5.77
C PRO A 318 14.75 -9.99 -6.81
N GLN A 319 14.03 -10.37 -7.86
CA GLN A 319 14.50 -11.18 -8.98
C GLN A 319 15.43 -10.43 -9.96
N LEU A 320 15.45 -9.08 -9.97
CA LEU A 320 16.42 -8.36 -10.81
C LEU A 320 17.83 -8.79 -10.44
N THR A 321 18.71 -8.90 -11.43
CA THR A 321 20.14 -9.00 -11.13
C THR A 321 20.64 -7.68 -10.55
N THR A 322 21.75 -7.70 -9.81
CA THR A 322 22.38 -6.48 -9.32
C THR A 322 22.67 -5.48 -10.44
N SER A 323 23.09 -5.96 -11.61
CA SER A 323 23.38 -5.13 -12.78
C SER A 323 22.12 -4.48 -13.34
N GLU A 324 21.02 -5.21 -13.50
CA GLU A 324 19.74 -4.65 -13.97
C GLU A 324 19.18 -3.62 -13.00
N PHE A 325 19.27 -3.87 -11.70
CA PHE A 325 18.88 -2.88 -10.69
C PHE A 325 19.69 -1.59 -10.83
N LEU A 326 21.02 -1.70 -10.97
CA LEU A 326 21.91 -0.54 -11.09
C LEU A 326 21.68 0.26 -12.39
N VAL A 327 21.36 -0.41 -13.50
CA VAL A 327 21.03 0.25 -14.78
C VAL A 327 19.65 0.90 -14.71
N ARG A 328 18.61 0.18 -14.26
CA ARG A 328 17.24 0.70 -14.13
C ARG A 328 17.10 1.81 -13.10
N SER A 329 17.98 1.88 -12.11
CA SER A 329 18.03 2.97 -11.13
C SER A 329 18.86 4.18 -11.59
N GLY A 330 19.48 4.11 -12.78
CA GLY A 330 20.34 5.17 -13.32
C GLY A 330 21.66 5.33 -12.55
N LEU A 331 22.10 4.30 -11.83
CA LEU A 331 23.34 4.31 -11.05
C LEU A 331 24.53 3.76 -11.85
N VAL A 332 24.25 3.00 -12.91
CA VAL A 332 25.20 2.58 -13.94
C VAL A 332 24.63 2.94 -15.31
N THR A 333 25.49 3.43 -16.21
CA THR A 333 25.17 3.73 -17.61
C THR A 333 26.09 2.93 -18.54
N GLU A 334 25.93 3.04 -19.86
CA GLU A 334 26.82 2.38 -20.83
C GLU A 334 28.32 2.68 -20.63
N GLY A 335 28.64 3.84 -20.05
CA GLY A 335 30.02 4.23 -19.73
C GLY A 335 30.57 3.67 -18.41
N GLY A 336 29.74 3.04 -17.57
CA GLY A 336 30.09 2.55 -16.23
C GLY A 336 29.33 3.21 -15.08
N PRO A 337 29.76 3.01 -13.82
CA PRO A 337 29.10 3.57 -12.64
C PRO A 337 29.07 5.10 -12.67
N THR A 338 27.95 5.67 -12.24
CA THR A 338 27.83 7.11 -11.99
C THR A 338 28.43 7.48 -10.65
N MET A 339 28.74 8.76 -10.43
CA MET A 339 29.18 9.26 -9.12
C MET A 339 28.14 8.94 -8.03
N SER A 340 26.84 9.03 -8.33
CA SER A 340 25.76 8.58 -7.43
C SER A 340 25.86 7.10 -7.10
N GLY A 341 26.11 6.24 -8.10
CA GLY A 341 26.33 4.81 -7.90
C GLY A 341 27.55 4.53 -7.00
N ALA A 342 28.65 5.25 -7.22
CA ALA A 342 29.86 5.13 -6.40
C ALA A 342 29.64 5.58 -4.95
N LEU A 343 28.86 6.64 -4.70
CA LEU A 343 28.56 7.11 -3.35
C LEU A 343 27.59 6.18 -2.59
N LEU A 344 26.65 5.54 -3.29
CA LEU A 344 25.64 4.65 -2.69
C LEU A 344 26.14 3.22 -2.51
N PHE A 345 26.93 2.70 -3.45
CA PHE A 345 27.29 1.29 -3.53
C PHE A 345 28.77 1.02 -3.84
N GLY A 346 29.61 2.05 -3.90
CA GLY A 346 31.04 1.87 -4.19
C GLY A 346 31.77 1.15 -3.05
N GLU A 347 32.80 0.36 -3.40
CA GLU A 347 33.68 -0.27 -2.41
C GLU A 347 34.43 0.78 -1.55
N ASN A 348 34.90 1.86 -2.19
CA ASN A 348 35.61 2.97 -1.55
C ASN A 348 35.19 4.33 -2.13
N PRO A 349 34.09 4.93 -1.66
CA PRO A 349 33.60 6.22 -2.14
C PRO A 349 34.63 7.36 -2.00
N THR A 350 35.45 7.32 -0.95
CA THR A 350 36.52 8.31 -0.71
C THR A 350 37.68 8.25 -1.70
N ALA A 351 37.85 7.14 -2.44
CA ALA A 351 38.84 7.07 -3.52
C ALA A 351 38.41 7.89 -4.75
N VAL A 352 37.10 8.05 -4.95
CA VAL A 352 36.51 8.81 -6.05
C VAL A 352 36.29 10.27 -5.63
N LEU A 353 35.83 10.49 -4.40
CA LEU A 353 35.64 11.81 -3.82
C LEU A 353 36.15 11.83 -2.38
N PRO A 354 37.36 12.36 -2.11
CA PRO A 354 37.98 12.32 -0.77
C PRO A 354 37.12 12.90 0.35
N THR A 355 36.26 13.87 0.04
CA THR A 355 35.35 14.49 1.01
C THR A 355 34.03 13.75 1.22
N ALA A 356 33.82 12.59 0.58
CA ALA A 356 32.65 11.71 0.79
C ALA A 356 32.79 10.92 2.10
N MET A 357 32.84 11.64 3.22
CA MET A 357 32.99 11.12 4.57
C MET A 357 32.17 11.96 5.56
N VAL A 358 31.96 11.44 6.77
CA VAL A 358 31.39 12.22 7.89
C VAL A 358 32.40 12.31 9.01
N ARG A 359 32.75 13.52 9.44
CA ARG A 359 33.66 13.72 10.58
C ARG A 359 32.86 13.84 11.87
N CYS A 360 33.11 12.96 12.83
CA CYS A 360 32.43 12.93 14.12
C CYS A 360 33.39 13.35 15.23
N VAL A 361 32.99 14.34 16.03
CA VAL A 361 33.80 14.83 17.17
C VAL A 361 32.94 14.95 18.41
N ARG A 362 33.40 14.37 19.52
CA ARG A 362 32.81 14.54 20.84
C ARG A 362 33.66 15.52 21.63
N PHE A 363 33.02 16.53 22.21
CA PHE A 363 33.65 17.50 23.10
C PHE A 363 33.18 17.26 24.54
N ARG A 364 34.07 17.46 25.51
CA ARG A 364 33.67 17.55 26.92
C ARG A 364 33.20 18.97 27.22
N GLY A 365 32.03 19.12 27.82
CA GLY A 365 31.42 20.42 28.09
C GLY A 365 30.74 21.05 26.88
N THR A 366 30.61 22.37 26.90
CA THR A 366 29.82 23.16 25.91
C THR A 366 30.67 23.87 24.85
N ASP A 367 32.00 23.80 24.98
CA ASP A 367 32.99 24.52 24.17
C ASP A 367 33.84 23.60 23.28
N LYS A 368 34.42 24.13 22.20
CA LYS A 368 35.27 23.41 21.23
C LYS A 368 36.73 23.20 21.70
N ILE A 369 36.97 23.15 23.01
CA ILE A 369 38.33 23.20 23.59
C ILE A 369 38.89 21.80 23.87
N ASP A 370 38.08 20.90 24.43
CA ASP A 370 38.52 19.55 24.88
C ASP A 370 37.83 18.44 24.05
N PRO A 371 38.33 18.11 22.84
CA PRO A 371 37.80 16.99 22.07
C PRO A 371 38.20 15.66 22.72
N THR A 372 37.22 14.89 23.20
CA THR A 372 37.45 13.58 23.82
C THR A 372 37.61 12.46 22.80
N THR A 373 36.96 12.61 21.64
CA THR A 373 36.96 11.61 20.57
C THR A 373 36.80 12.31 19.24
N SER A 374 37.63 11.97 18.26
CA SER A 374 37.53 12.48 16.89
C SER A 374 37.72 11.30 15.94
N THR A 375 36.70 11.03 15.13
CA THR A 375 36.66 9.87 14.24
C THR A 375 36.18 10.33 12.86
N GLU A 376 36.87 9.88 11.82
CA GLU A 376 36.40 10.03 10.44
C GLU A 376 35.66 8.76 10.04
N LEU A 377 34.38 8.92 9.68
CA LEU A 377 33.54 7.84 9.20
C LEU A 377 33.65 7.74 7.68
N HIS A 378 33.96 6.54 7.20
CA HIS A 378 34.09 6.21 5.80
C HIS A 378 33.09 5.12 5.43
N GLY A 379 32.63 5.13 4.18
CA GLY A 379 31.66 4.17 3.68
C GLY A 379 30.71 4.79 2.67
N THR A 380 29.70 4.03 2.29
CA THR A 380 28.62 4.51 1.42
C THR A 380 27.68 5.45 2.18
N LEU A 381 26.86 6.24 1.46
CA LEU A 381 25.93 7.17 2.13
C LEU A 381 24.98 6.48 3.13
N PRO A 382 24.36 5.31 2.84
CA PRO A 382 23.62 4.53 3.85
C PRO A 382 24.43 4.23 5.12
N GLU A 383 25.66 3.75 4.95
CA GLU A 383 26.54 3.40 6.07
C GLU A 383 26.91 4.64 6.89
N LEU A 384 27.20 5.77 6.25
CA LEU A 384 27.53 7.03 6.92
C LEU A 384 26.37 7.57 7.78
N ILE A 385 25.12 7.39 7.34
CA ILE A 385 23.93 7.78 8.12
C ILE A 385 23.82 6.94 9.39
N VAL A 386 23.95 5.61 9.27
CA VAL A 386 23.86 4.67 10.40
C VAL A 386 25.03 4.89 11.36
N GLN A 387 26.27 4.90 10.86
CA GLN A 387 27.47 5.12 11.68
C GLN A 387 27.44 6.50 12.38
N GLY A 388 26.95 7.54 11.71
CA GLY A 388 26.80 8.86 12.30
C GLY A 388 25.78 8.88 13.45
N ARG A 389 24.63 8.22 13.26
CA ARG A 389 23.63 8.02 14.32
C ARG A 389 24.19 7.22 15.49
N ASP A 390 24.92 6.15 15.23
CA ASP A 390 25.46 5.27 16.27
C ASP A 390 26.58 5.92 17.06
N PHE A 391 27.40 6.77 16.41
CA PHE A 391 28.35 7.63 17.11
C PHE A 391 27.63 8.52 18.13
N VAL A 392 26.53 9.18 17.73
CA VAL A 392 25.72 9.98 18.65
C VAL A 392 25.09 9.12 19.74
N ALA A 393 24.52 7.96 19.39
CA ALA A 393 23.89 7.02 20.32
C ALA A 393 24.88 6.60 21.43
N SER A 394 26.12 6.27 21.06
CA SER A 394 27.18 5.88 22.00
C SER A 394 27.56 7.00 22.99
N ALA A 395 27.41 8.26 22.57
CA ALA A 395 27.67 9.43 23.41
C ALA A 395 26.45 9.88 24.22
N ALA A 396 25.23 9.51 23.79
CA ALA A 396 23.95 10.00 24.30
C ALA A 396 23.16 9.00 25.15
N LEU A 397 23.57 7.74 25.24
CA LEU A 397 22.87 6.69 25.99
C LEU A 397 22.79 7.02 27.49
N LEU A 398 21.57 7.02 28.04
CA LEU A 398 21.27 7.25 29.45
C LEU A 398 20.93 5.93 30.20
N GLY A 399 20.46 4.90 29.49
CA GLY A 399 20.06 3.61 30.04
C GLY A 399 19.13 2.84 29.10
N GLU A 400 18.40 1.86 29.62
CA GLU A 400 17.46 1.00 28.87
C GLU A 400 16.09 0.99 29.58
N LEU A 401 15.00 1.19 28.83
CA LEU A 401 13.62 1.14 29.33
C LEU A 401 12.92 -0.14 28.84
N PRO A 402 12.16 -0.85 29.68
CA PRO A 402 11.33 -1.95 29.24
C PRO A 402 10.13 -1.42 28.45
N THR A 403 9.94 -1.89 27.21
CA THR A 403 8.73 -1.58 26.43
C THR A 403 7.54 -2.44 26.86
N ALA A 404 6.36 -1.84 26.97
CA ALA A 404 5.14 -2.49 27.46
C ALA A 404 4.60 -3.60 26.52
N GLU A 405 5.10 -3.73 25.30
CA GLU A 405 4.53 -4.57 24.23
C GLU A 405 5.55 -5.44 23.46
N ALA A 406 6.85 -5.48 23.81
CA ALA A 406 7.84 -6.33 23.13
C ALA A 406 9.06 -6.70 24.01
N ALA A 407 9.71 -7.83 23.69
CA ALA A 407 10.94 -8.37 24.31
C ALA A 407 12.23 -7.62 23.89
N HIS A 408 12.15 -6.30 23.74
CA HIS A 408 13.28 -5.43 23.47
C HIS A 408 13.35 -4.37 24.57
N THR A 409 14.56 -4.02 25.00
CA THR A 409 14.79 -2.82 25.80
C THR A 409 14.97 -1.66 24.85
N ASP A 410 14.12 -0.65 24.99
CA ASP A 410 14.29 0.60 24.24
C ASP A 410 15.38 1.41 24.94
N ALA A 411 16.52 1.56 24.25
CA ALA A 411 17.60 2.40 24.71
C ALA A 411 17.10 3.85 24.91
N LEU A 412 17.24 4.35 26.15
CA LEU A 412 16.88 5.71 26.51
C LEU A 412 18.06 6.63 26.19
N TYR A 413 17.85 7.60 25.32
CA TYR A 413 18.88 8.56 24.91
C TYR A 413 18.60 9.95 25.47
N ARG A 414 19.65 10.76 25.63
CA ARG A 414 19.58 12.17 26.04
C ARG A 414 18.98 13.08 24.96
N PHE A 415 18.98 12.66 23.70
CA PHE A 415 18.56 13.46 22.55
C PHE A 415 17.44 12.77 21.77
N PRO A 416 16.61 13.53 21.02
CA PRO A 416 15.58 12.98 20.13
C PRO A 416 16.23 12.23 18.95
N MET A 417 16.42 10.92 19.09
CA MET A 417 17.26 10.14 18.16
C MET A 417 16.64 9.95 16.77
N ILE A 418 15.31 10.07 16.63
CA ILE A 418 14.66 10.08 15.30
C ILE A 418 15.02 11.40 14.59
N ALA A 419 14.92 12.54 15.28
CA ALA A 419 15.36 13.83 14.74
C ALA A 419 16.86 13.84 14.39
N VAL A 420 17.72 13.26 15.24
CA VAL A 420 19.16 13.14 14.96
C VAL A 420 19.42 12.37 13.67
N ARG A 421 18.79 11.19 13.49
CA ARG A 421 18.96 10.37 12.27
C ARG A 421 18.53 11.15 11.03
N GLU A 422 17.36 11.78 11.07
CA GLU A 422 16.82 12.56 9.95
C GLU A 422 17.69 13.77 9.59
N ILE A 423 18.24 14.46 10.59
CA ILE A 423 19.11 15.62 10.35
C ILE A 423 20.45 15.20 9.73
N ILE A 424 21.03 14.07 10.16
CA ILE A 424 22.25 13.51 9.55
C ILE A 424 21.96 13.06 8.11
N ALA A 425 20.84 12.37 7.88
CA ALA A 425 20.43 11.93 6.55
C ALA A 425 20.22 13.11 5.60
N ASN A 426 19.52 14.15 6.03
CA ASN A 426 19.35 15.38 5.24
C ASN A 426 20.69 16.10 4.99
N ALA A 427 21.59 16.15 5.98
CA ALA A 427 22.91 16.76 5.82
C ALA A 427 23.75 16.07 4.73
N VAL A 428 23.68 14.73 4.66
CA VAL A 428 24.40 13.92 3.66
C VAL A 428 23.73 14.00 2.28
N VAL A 429 22.40 13.95 2.22
CA VAL A 429 21.65 14.01 0.95
C VAL A 429 21.75 15.39 0.30
N HIS A 430 21.67 16.47 1.06
CA HIS A 430 21.67 17.84 0.52
C HIS A 430 23.07 18.48 0.46
N ARG A 431 24.11 17.72 0.83
CA ARG A 431 25.51 18.15 0.75
C ARG A 431 25.84 18.67 -0.65
N ASP A 432 26.58 19.78 -0.72
CA ASP A 432 27.20 20.23 -1.96
C ASP A 432 28.41 19.35 -2.31
N TYR A 433 28.21 18.33 -3.15
CA TYR A 433 29.27 17.39 -3.53
C TYR A 433 30.35 17.99 -4.43
N ALA A 434 30.12 19.18 -5.02
CA ALA A 434 31.13 19.90 -5.79
C ALA A 434 32.20 20.55 -4.89
N ARG A 435 31.93 20.71 -3.60
CA ARG A 435 32.91 21.23 -2.63
C ARG A 435 33.87 20.14 -2.17
N ALA A 436 35.13 20.28 -2.59
CA ALA A 436 36.22 19.39 -2.23
C ALA A 436 37.00 19.82 -0.96
N ASP A 437 36.61 20.94 -0.32
CA ASP A 437 37.30 21.52 0.84
C ASP A 437 36.61 21.22 2.19
N ALA A 438 35.40 20.64 2.17
CA ALA A 438 34.60 20.41 3.37
C ALA A 438 33.75 19.13 3.26
N CYS A 439 33.57 18.44 4.38
CA CYS A 439 32.68 17.28 4.52
C CYS A 439 31.58 17.57 5.56
N VAL A 440 30.60 16.66 5.68
CA VAL A 440 29.61 16.76 6.77
C VAL A 440 30.32 16.48 8.09
N SER A 441 30.03 17.28 9.12
CA SER A 441 30.59 17.11 10.45
C SER A 441 29.50 17.01 11.51
N VAL A 442 29.61 16.04 12.42
CA VAL A 442 28.70 15.85 13.56
C VAL A 442 29.49 16.11 14.83
N HIS A 443 29.14 17.17 15.56
CA HIS A 443 29.75 17.50 16.83
C HIS A 443 28.78 17.24 17.98
N VAL A 444 29.21 16.46 18.96
CA VAL A 444 28.41 16.14 20.16
C VAL A 444 29.00 16.87 21.36
N TYR A 445 28.19 17.72 21.98
CA TYR A 445 28.47 18.42 23.24
C TYR A 445 27.58 17.85 24.34
N ASP A 446 27.85 18.24 25.59
CA ASP A 446 27.01 17.82 26.72
C ASP A 446 25.59 18.41 26.64
N ASP A 447 25.43 19.57 26.00
CA ASP A 447 24.21 20.39 25.95
C ASP A 447 23.56 20.48 24.55
N ARG A 448 24.19 19.96 23.50
CA ARG A 448 23.67 19.99 22.11
C ARG A 448 24.42 19.07 21.17
N ILE A 449 23.80 18.78 20.02
CA ILE A 449 24.44 18.17 18.86
C ILE A 449 24.43 19.21 17.73
N GLU A 450 25.56 19.44 17.06
CA GLU A 450 25.67 20.28 15.87
C GLU A 450 25.97 19.39 14.65
N VAL A 451 25.06 19.35 13.68
CA VAL A 451 25.29 18.72 12.36
C VAL A 451 25.57 19.82 11.36
N ILE A 452 26.76 19.79 10.77
CA ILE A 452 27.30 20.84 9.89
C ILE A 452 27.45 20.25 8.49
N SER A 453 26.77 20.84 7.49
CA SER A 453 26.86 20.41 6.09
C SER A 453 27.30 21.57 5.18
N PRO A 454 28.22 21.33 4.22
CA PRO A 454 28.60 22.34 3.24
C PRO A 454 27.48 22.56 2.21
N GLY A 455 27.15 23.83 1.97
CA GLY A 455 26.09 24.24 1.05
C GLY A 455 25.19 25.34 1.63
N THR A 456 24.15 25.69 0.87
CA THR A 456 23.10 26.64 1.25
C THR A 456 21.82 25.90 1.62
N TRP A 457 20.95 26.57 2.36
CA TRP A 457 19.60 26.06 2.64
C TRP A 457 18.65 26.38 1.48
N GLY A 458 17.92 25.36 1.00
CA GLY A 458 17.12 25.42 -0.23
C GLY A 458 17.96 25.09 -1.47
N GLY A 459 17.53 24.11 -2.26
CA GLY A 459 18.09 23.89 -3.61
C GLY A 459 17.46 24.89 -4.59
N GLY A 460 18.26 25.56 -5.42
CA GLY A 460 17.79 26.48 -6.47
C GLY A 460 18.04 27.98 -6.23
N ASP A 461 17.44 28.82 -7.08
CA ASP A 461 17.72 30.27 -7.25
C ASP A 461 17.28 31.19 -6.09
N HIS A 462 16.73 30.63 -5.01
CA HIS A 462 16.25 31.38 -3.85
C HIS A 462 16.86 30.86 -2.54
N PRO A 463 18.16 31.12 -2.29
CA PRO A 463 18.82 30.74 -1.04
C PRO A 463 18.23 31.52 0.14
N VAL A 464 17.98 30.81 1.25
CA VAL A 464 17.58 31.47 2.50
C VAL A 464 18.75 32.34 3.00
N PRO A 465 18.50 33.62 3.37
CA PRO A 465 19.56 34.51 3.84
C PRO A 465 20.31 33.96 5.06
N ASP A 466 21.60 34.30 5.16
CA ASP A 466 22.43 34.02 6.34
C ASP A 466 21.71 34.49 7.62
N GLY A 467 21.66 33.62 8.61
CA GLY A 467 20.85 33.86 9.80
C GLY A 467 20.64 32.62 10.64
N GLN A 468 19.92 32.81 11.74
CA GLN A 468 19.50 31.73 12.63
C GLN A 468 17.98 31.68 12.67
N GLN A 469 17.40 30.52 12.40
CA GLN A 469 15.96 30.29 12.40
C GLN A 469 15.63 28.95 13.04
N ARG A 470 14.40 28.77 13.51
CA ARG A 470 13.92 27.47 13.99
C ARG A 470 13.62 26.55 12.81
N LEU A 471 13.87 25.26 12.97
CA LEU A 471 13.74 24.28 11.89
C LEU A 471 12.32 24.23 11.30
N GLY A 472 11.28 24.35 12.12
CA GLY A 472 9.87 24.31 11.68
C GLY A 472 9.43 25.49 10.83
N VAL A 473 10.18 26.59 10.81
CA VAL A 473 9.95 27.69 9.86
C VAL A 473 10.47 27.31 8.46
N LEU A 474 11.51 26.50 8.44
CA LEU A 474 12.28 26.13 7.24
C LEU A 474 11.96 24.73 6.71
N GLU A 475 11.23 23.90 7.47
CA GLU A 475 11.00 22.48 7.19
C GLU A 475 10.30 22.25 5.83
N ARG A 476 9.43 23.19 5.41
CA ARG A 476 8.72 23.16 4.13
C ARG A 476 9.49 23.81 2.97
N GLN A 477 10.66 24.39 3.25
CA GLN A 477 11.51 25.09 2.29
C GLN A 477 12.72 24.25 1.86
N SER A 478 12.87 23.04 2.41
CA SER A 478 13.94 22.12 2.03
C SER A 478 13.62 21.45 0.70
N GLN A 479 14.36 21.81 -0.35
CA GLN A 479 14.27 21.18 -1.66
C GLN A 479 15.50 20.26 -1.89
N PRO A 480 15.30 19.05 -2.45
CA PRO A 480 16.38 18.10 -2.69
C PRO A 480 17.34 18.63 -3.75
N ARG A 481 18.55 19.01 -3.32
CA ARG A 481 19.63 19.40 -4.24
C ARG A 481 20.11 18.23 -5.09
N ASN A 482 20.17 17.05 -4.48
CA ASN A 482 20.64 15.82 -5.10
C ASN A 482 19.46 14.84 -5.25
N PHE A 483 18.58 15.10 -6.22
CA PHE A 483 17.30 14.39 -6.35
C PHE A 483 17.47 12.87 -6.51
N ARG A 484 18.46 12.41 -7.27
CA ARG A 484 18.74 10.98 -7.47
C ARG A 484 19.15 10.29 -6.17
N LEU A 485 20.04 10.90 -5.38
CA LEU A 485 20.44 10.38 -4.06
C LEU A 485 19.25 10.34 -3.09
N ALA A 486 18.46 11.43 -3.04
CA ALA A 486 17.26 11.50 -2.21
C ALA A 486 16.23 10.43 -2.59
N ARG A 487 16.00 10.24 -3.89
CA ARG A 487 15.07 9.24 -4.44
C ARG A 487 15.51 7.82 -4.10
N VAL A 488 16.76 7.45 -4.37
CA VAL A 488 17.24 6.08 -4.10
C VAL A 488 17.23 5.79 -2.60
N LEU A 489 17.75 6.69 -1.74
CA LEU A 489 17.73 6.47 -0.28
C LEU A 489 16.31 6.40 0.30
N SER A 490 15.32 6.99 -0.36
CA SER A 490 13.91 6.85 0.04
C SER A 490 13.32 5.46 -0.16
N TRP A 491 13.94 4.67 -1.05
CA TRP A 491 13.49 3.33 -1.35
C TRP A 491 13.71 2.36 -0.19
N ALA A 492 14.74 2.57 0.65
CA ALA A 492 15.06 1.69 1.78
C ALA A 492 14.63 2.26 3.16
N LYS A 493 13.70 3.23 3.20
CA LYS A 493 13.27 3.95 4.43
C LYS A 493 14.42 4.60 5.23
N LEU A 494 15.58 4.80 4.60
CA LEU A 494 16.74 5.48 5.19
C LEU A 494 16.56 7.00 5.17
N VAL A 495 15.83 7.51 4.18
CA VAL A 495 15.37 8.90 4.04
C VAL A 495 13.88 8.85 3.74
N GLU A 496 13.06 9.70 4.33
CA GLU A 496 11.63 9.73 3.98
C GLU A 496 11.39 10.43 2.63
N SER A 497 10.21 10.23 2.04
CA SER A 497 9.81 10.92 0.79
C SER A 497 10.07 12.44 0.85
N VAL A 498 10.42 13.03 -0.31
CA VAL A 498 10.87 14.43 -0.43
C VAL A 498 9.93 15.38 0.33
N GLY A 499 10.46 16.02 1.39
CA GLY A 499 9.75 17.03 2.19
C GLY A 499 9.13 16.54 3.50
N ALA A 500 9.16 15.23 3.82
CA ALA A 500 8.56 14.69 5.04
C ALA A 500 9.53 14.52 6.24
N GLY A 501 10.85 14.43 6.00
CA GLY A 501 11.84 14.14 7.05
C GLY A 501 12.07 15.26 8.09
N LEU A 502 12.09 16.53 7.66
CA LEU A 502 12.26 17.67 8.57
C LEU A 502 11.02 17.93 9.46
N PRO A 503 9.77 17.88 8.94
CA PRO A 503 8.57 17.90 9.79
C PRO A 503 8.54 16.80 10.85
N ARG A 504 9.02 15.58 10.51
CA ARG A 504 9.15 14.48 11.47
C ARG A 504 10.18 14.77 12.55
N SER A 505 11.29 15.42 12.21
CA SER A 505 12.30 15.85 13.18
C SER A 505 11.72 16.85 14.19
N VAL A 506 10.89 17.79 13.71
CA VAL A 506 10.19 18.77 14.56
C VAL A 506 9.11 18.09 15.41
N ALA A 507 8.35 17.15 14.84
CA ALA A 507 7.33 16.37 15.55
C ALA A 507 7.93 15.46 16.63
N ASP A 508 9.08 14.82 16.36
CA ASP A 508 9.80 14.00 17.32
C ASP A 508 10.23 14.83 18.53
N CYS A 509 10.87 15.98 18.29
CA CYS A 509 11.28 16.89 19.36
C CYS A 509 10.07 17.33 20.22
N ARG A 510 8.92 17.64 19.60
CA ARG A 510 7.69 17.99 20.32
C ARG A 510 7.15 16.82 21.15
N THR A 511 7.12 15.61 20.58
CA THR A 511 6.61 14.40 21.23
C THR A 511 7.41 14.06 22.49
N VAL A 512 8.73 14.16 22.42
CA VAL A 512 9.61 13.83 23.55
C VAL A 512 9.87 15.00 24.50
N GLY A 513 9.33 16.18 24.20
CA GLY A 513 9.50 17.39 25.03
C GLY A 513 10.89 18.04 24.92
N ALA A 514 11.62 17.80 23.82
CA ALA A 514 12.88 18.47 23.52
C ALA A 514 12.65 19.83 22.83
N PRO A 515 13.52 20.83 23.03
CA PRO A 515 13.44 22.09 22.29
C PRO A 515 13.56 21.87 20.77
N GLU A 516 12.86 22.70 20.00
CA GLU A 516 12.90 22.63 18.54
C GLU A 516 14.31 22.89 18.00
N PRO A 517 14.80 22.10 17.01
CA PRO A 517 16.12 22.30 16.44
C PRO A 517 16.27 23.68 15.80
N VAL A 518 17.49 24.19 15.81
CA VAL A 518 17.83 25.51 15.26
C VAL A 518 18.75 25.36 14.07
N VAL A 519 18.39 26.00 12.97
CA VAL A 519 19.18 26.08 11.74
C VAL A 519 19.94 27.40 11.73
N ARG A 520 21.25 27.32 11.53
CA ARG A 520 22.14 28.47 11.36
C ARG A 520 22.85 28.36 10.02
N ILE A 521 22.62 29.32 9.14
CA ILE A 521 23.24 29.42 7.83
C ILE A 521 24.29 30.52 7.91
N ARG A 522 25.56 30.18 7.66
CA ARG A 522 26.66 31.14 7.61
C ARG A 522 27.74 30.70 6.63
N HIS A 523 28.20 31.60 5.77
CA HIS A 523 29.36 31.39 4.89
C HIS A 523 29.27 30.11 4.03
N GLY A 524 28.08 29.79 3.51
CA GLY A 524 27.87 28.59 2.69
C GLY A 524 28.01 27.27 3.47
N MET A 525 27.76 27.32 4.78
CA MET A 525 27.63 26.16 5.65
C MET A 525 26.27 26.22 6.37
N VAL A 526 25.59 25.08 6.39
CA VAL A 526 24.36 24.89 7.17
C VAL A 526 24.73 24.15 8.45
N THR A 527 24.40 24.72 9.60
CA THR A 527 24.51 24.05 10.90
C THR A 527 23.13 23.84 11.49
N VAL A 528 22.74 22.60 11.73
CA VAL A 528 21.51 22.26 12.47
C VAL A 528 21.90 21.84 13.88
N THR A 529 21.30 22.49 14.87
CA THR A 529 21.56 22.26 16.29
C THR A 529 20.38 21.55 16.92
N VAL A 530 20.61 20.38 17.50
CA VAL A 530 19.63 19.58 18.25
C VAL A 530 19.93 19.69 19.74
N PHE A 531 18.90 19.91 20.56
CA PHE A 531 19.02 20.09 22.00
C PHE A 531 18.61 18.82 22.76
N PRO A 532 19.14 18.59 23.97
CA PRO A 532 18.74 17.46 24.79
C PRO A 532 17.28 17.59 25.21
N LEU A 533 16.70 16.48 25.66
CA LEU A 533 15.41 16.47 26.34
C LEU A 533 15.47 17.47 27.51
N ALA A 534 14.44 18.30 27.70
CA ALA A 534 14.43 19.27 28.78
C ALA A 534 14.64 18.56 30.13
N ASP A 535 15.65 18.99 30.89
CA ASP A 535 15.99 18.38 32.18
C ASP A 535 14.75 18.32 33.09
N ARG A 536 14.34 17.09 33.43
CA ARG A 536 13.86 16.84 34.78
C ARG A 536 15.06 17.10 35.69
N THR A 537 15.16 18.31 36.25
CA THR A 537 16.21 18.62 37.23
C THR A 537 16.27 17.51 38.29
N PRO A 538 17.43 16.84 38.48
CA PRO A 538 17.59 15.92 39.58
C PRO A 538 17.63 16.74 40.88
N GLU A 539 16.57 16.69 41.69
CA GLU A 539 16.63 17.29 43.02
C GLU A 539 17.59 16.47 43.93
N PRO A 540 18.42 17.16 44.73
CA PRO A 540 19.39 16.52 45.59
C PRO A 540 18.71 15.71 46.71
N ALA A 541 19.31 14.58 47.05
CA ALA A 541 18.90 13.66 48.10
C ALA A 541 18.40 14.39 49.37
N ARG A 542 17.08 14.37 49.58
CA ARG A 542 16.46 14.72 50.86
C ARG A 542 16.02 13.43 51.56
N THR A 543 16.63 13.22 52.71
CA THR A 543 16.40 12.12 53.66
C THR A 543 14.92 11.76 53.82
N PRO A 544 14.57 10.47 53.87
CA PRO A 544 13.20 10.03 54.05
C PRO A 544 12.73 10.40 55.47
N ARG A 545 11.81 11.36 55.57
CA ARG A 545 10.99 11.54 56.77
C ARG A 545 9.54 11.21 56.42
N GLU A 546 9.19 9.99 56.81
CA GLU A 546 7.86 9.49 57.19
C GLU A 546 6.68 10.38 56.75
N ALA A 547 6.17 10.09 55.57
CA ALA A 547 4.79 10.39 55.22
C ALA A 547 4.11 9.07 54.86
N VAL A 548 3.10 8.74 55.64
CA VAL A 548 2.28 7.53 55.59
C VAL A 548 1.76 7.30 54.16
N VAL A 549 2.15 6.18 53.56
CA VAL A 549 1.64 5.69 52.28
C VAL A 549 0.31 4.97 52.54
N PRO A 550 -0.81 5.39 51.93
CA PRO A 550 -1.95 4.50 51.77
C PRO A 550 -1.52 3.40 50.79
N ALA A 551 -1.57 2.16 51.26
CA ALA A 551 -1.31 0.99 50.45
C ALA A 551 -2.28 0.93 49.24
N ASP A 552 -1.74 0.40 48.14
CA ASP A 552 -2.42 -0.05 46.93
C ASP A 552 -2.39 0.90 45.71
N ARG A 553 -1.50 0.56 44.77
CA ARG A 553 -1.70 0.58 43.31
C ARG A 553 -0.51 -0.12 42.63
N GLY A 554 -0.64 -1.43 42.46
CA GLY A 554 0.31 -2.26 41.71
C GLY A 554 0.36 -1.92 40.23
N GLU A 555 1.58 -1.86 39.69
CA GLU A 555 1.87 -1.79 38.25
C GLU A 555 1.20 -2.96 37.51
N ARG A 556 0.48 -2.65 36.43
CA ARG A 556 -0.17 -3.65 35.56
C ARG A 556 0.85 -4.09 34.50
N SER A 557 1.48 -5.26 34.65
CA SER A 557 2.18 -5.92 33.54
C SER A 557 1.16 -6.33 32.46
N ARG A 558 1.42 -6.00 31.20
CA ARG A 558 0.43 -6.08 30.09
C ARG A 558 0.65 -7.24 29.09
N GLY A 559 1.23 -8.38 29.48
CA GLY A 559 1.33 -9.52 28.55
C GLY A 559 2.22 -10.69 28.98
N ILE A 560 2.55 -11.55 28.00
CA ILE A 560 3.50 -12.67 28.14
C ILE A 560 4.91 -12.11 28.33
N ASP A 561 5.56 -12.49 29.43
CA ASP A 561 6.98 -12.22 29.68
C ASP A 561 7.80 -13.46 29.25
N PRO A 562 8.66 -13.34 28.21
CA PRO A 562 9.38 -14.48 27.66
C PRO A 562 10.40 -15.08 28.63
N HIS A 563 10.91 -14.32 29.62
CA HIS A 563 11.83 -14.82 30.63
C HIS A 563 11.17 -15.78 31.63
N ARG A 564 9.83 -15.83 31.65
CA ARG A 564 9.05 -16.76 32.45
C ARG A 564 8.71 -18.05 31.70
N ILE A 565 8.92 -18.12 30.39
CA ILE A 565 8.57 -19.30 29.59
C ILE A 565 9.68 -20.35 29.73
N ALA A 566 9.30 -21.51 30.25
CA ALA A 566 10.17 -22.67 30.38
C ALA A 566 9.79 -23.73 29.34
N GLU A 567 10.79 -24.40 28.79
CA GLU A 567 10.58 -25.69 28.16
C GLU A 567 10.60 -26.76 29.25
N VAL A 568 9.56 -27.58 29.31
CA VAL A 568 9.34 -28.58 30.36
C VAL A 568 9.66 -29.95 29.80
N TYR A 569 10.63 -30.61 30.42
CA TYR A 569 11.06 -31.96 30.08
C TYR A 569 10.76 -32.90 31.24
N CYS A 570 9.94 -33.91 31.01
CA CYS A 570 9.59 -34.88 32.04
C CYS A 570 9.73 -36.31 31.49
N GLN A 571 10.31 -37.18 32.32
CA GLN A 571 10.29 -38.63 32.08
C GLN A 571 9.22 -39.24 32.96
N THR A 572 8.24 -39.90 32.33
CA THR A 572 7.15 -40.61 33.02
C THR A 572 7.19 -42.09 32.64
N PRO A 573 6.46 -42.97 33.36
CA PRO A 573 6.31 -44.37 32.97
C PRO A 573 5.71 -44.57 31.56
N LYS A 574 5.03 -43.55 31.02
CA LYS A 574 4.41 -43.58 29.68
C LYS A 574 5.35 -43.10 28.56
N GLY A 575 6.49 -42.49 28.89
CA GLY A 575 7.46 -41.97 27.92
C GLY A 575 8.10 -40.65 28.33
N SER A 576 8.88 -40.07 27.42
CA SER A 576 9.45 -38.73 27.58
C SER A 576 8.53 -37.69 26.93
N PHE A 577 8.15 -36.68 27.70
CA PHE A 577 7.28 -35.60 27.26
C PHE A 577 8.04 -34.29 27.25
N ILE A 578 7.79 -33.49 26.22
CA ILE A 578 8.35 -32.14 26.09
C ILE A 578 7.18 -31.20 25.84
N GLY A 579 7.06 -30.18 26.67
CA GLY A 579 6.04 -29.15 26.56
C GLY A 579 6.54 -27.79 26.97
N THR A 580 5.60 -26.87 27.17
CA THR A 580 5.84 -25.51 27.62
C THR A 580 5.36 -25.38 29.07
N GLY A 581 5.99 -24.51 29.84
CA GLY A 581 5.54 -24.09 31.16
C GLY A 581 5.73 -22.59 31.32
N TYR A 582 5.00 -21.98 32.24
CA TYR A 582 5.11 -20.55 32.53
C TYR A 582 5.34 -20.30 34.02
N ARG A 583 6.39 -19.56 34.35
CA ARG A 583 6.78 -19.20 35.73
C ARG A 583 5.82 -18.15 36.31
N VAL A 584 4.94 -18.60 37.19
CA VAL A 584 3.84 -17.79 37.76
C VAL A 584 4.21 -17.10 39.06
N THR A 585 5.11 -17.68 39.85
CA THR A 585 5.75 -17.04 41.02
C THR A 585 7.28 -17.15 40.93
N ASN A 586 8.00 -16.68 41.95
CA ASN A 586 9.46 -16.84 42.00
C ASN A 586 9.92 -18.30 41.95
N ASP A 587 9.10 -19.24 42.43
CA ASP A 587 9.47 -20.63 42.66
C ASP A 587 8.48 -21.65 42.06
N THR A 588 7.45 -21.20 41.31
CA THR A 588 6.49 -22.11 40.67
C THR A 588 6.28 -21.86 39.17
N VAL A 589 6.02 -22.95 38.46
CA VAL A 589 5.70 -23.00 37.01
C VAL A 589 4.37 -23.70 36.80
N LEU A 590 3.50 -23.11 35.98
CA LEU A 590 2.25 -23.70 35.52
C LEU A 590 2.48 -24.43 34.18
N THR A 591 1.95 -25.64 34.03
CA THR A 591 2.07 -26.44 32.79
C THR A 591 0.89 -27.42 32.63
N ALA A 592 0.86 -28.19 31.54
CA ALA A 592 -0.16 -29.21 31.31
C ALA A 592 0.10 -30.47 32.16
N GLY A 593 -0.96 -31.04 32.74
CA GLY A 593 -0.89 -32.14 33.70
C GLY A 593 -0.33 -33.44 33.13
N HIS A 594 -0.73 -33.80 31.92
CA HIS A 594 -0.32 -35.03 31.25
C HIS A 594 1.20 -35.07 30.96
N LEU A 595 1.86 -33.91 30.89
CA LEU A 595 3.32 -33.84 30.72
C LEU A 595 4.05 -34.37 31.96
N VAL A 596 3.48 -34.14 33.14
CA VAL A 596 4.12 -34.40 34.43
C VAL A 596 3.50 -35.58 35.19
N ALA A 597 2.38 -36.12 34.71
CA ALA A 597 1.63 -37.19 35.36
C ALA A 597 2.51 -38.44 35.56
N GLY A 598 2.81 -38.75 36.82
CA GLY A 598 3.68 -39.86 37.21
C GLY A 598 5.19 -39.59 37.07
N ALA A 599 5.61 -38.36 36.79
CA ALA A 599 7.02 -37.95 36.84
C ALA A 599 7.51 -37.82 38.29
N ALA A 600 8.70 -38.33 38.59
CA ALA A 600 9.35 -38.11 39.88
C ALA A 600 9.96 -36.70 40.00
N ALA A 601 10.47 -36.18 38.89
CA ALA A 601 10.99 -34.82 38.73
C ALA A 601 10.93 -34.42 37.26
N CYS A 602 10.92 -33.12 37.00
CA CYS A 602 10.98 -32.55 35.66
C CYS A 602 12.15 -31.57 35.56
N THR A 603 12.74 -31.45 34.38
CA THR A 603 13.74 -30.42 34.08
C THR A 603 13.03 -29.25 33.40
N LEU A 604 13.18 -28.08 34.00
CA LEU A 604 12.76 -26.81 33.44
C LEU A 604 13.96 -26.15 32.78
N ARG A 605 13.83 -25.76 31.52
CA ARG A 605 14.86 -25.01 30.80
C ARG A 605 14.33 -23.64 30.42
N PHE A 606 15.02 -22.57 30.80
CA PHE A 606 14.67 -21.19 30.48
C PHE A 606 15.64 -20.66 29.41
N PRO A 607 15.27 -20.68 28.12
CA PRO A 607 16.19 -20.37 27.04
C PRO A 607 16.38 -18.87 26.77
N ILE A 608 15.64 -17.99 27.47
CA ILE A 608 15.58 -16.54 27.18
C ILE A 608 16.09 -15.74 28.39
N GLY A 609 17.20 -15.02 28.23
CA GLY A 609 17.86 -14.24 29.29
C GLY A 609 19.35 -14.02 29.05
N SER A 610 20.03 -13.37 30.00
CA SER A 610 21.48 -13.10 29.98
C SER A 610 22.34 -14.36 30.02
N ALA A 611 21.78 -15.48 30.51
CA ALA A 611 22.33 -16.83 30.40
C ALA A 611 21.18 -17.86 30.39
N MET A 612 21.27 -18.89 29.53
CA MET A 612 20.38 -20.05 29.59
C MET A 612 20.64 -20.83 30.88
N TRP A 613 19.58 -21.16 31.63
CA TRP A 613 19.70 -21.97 32.84
C TRP A 613 18.62 -23.04 32.94
N GLU A 614 18.94 -24.09 33.70
CA GLU A 614 18.07 -25.24 33.95
C GLU A 614 17.82 -25.39 35.45
N ALA A 615 16.64 -25.89 35.80
CA ALA A 615 16.28 -26.22 37.18
C ALA A 615 15.51 -27.54 37.23
N THR A 616 15.75 -28.32 38.28
CA THR A 616 14.92 -29.49 38.59
C THR A 616 13.69 -29.03 39.37
N ALA A 617 12.53 -29.52 38.97
CA ALA A 617 11.24 -29.19 39.57
C ALA A 617 10.48 -30.45 40.02
N GLU A 618 9.75 -30.32 41.11
CA GLU A 618 8.82 -31.33 41.64
C GLU A 618 7.36 -30.93 41.36
N VAL A 619 6.47 -31.92 41.26
CA VAL A 619 5.03 -31.66 41.06
C VAL A 619 4.41 -31.25 42.40
N ALA A 620 4.10 -29.96 42.55
CA ALA A 620 3.50 -29.40 43.76
C ALA A 620 1.97 -29.55 43.77
N ALA A 621 1.34 -29.51 42.59
CA ALA A 621 -0.09 -29.75 42.40
C ALA A 621 -0.33 -30.36 41.01
N LEU A 622 -1.31 -31.27 40.93
CA LEU A 622 -1.77 -31.87 39.68
C LEU A 622 -3.27 -32.09 39.77
N ASP A 623 -4.02 -31.57 38.79
CA ASP A 623 -5.40 -31.94 38.55
C ASP A 623 -5.46 -32.76 37.26
N GLU A 624 -5.63 -34.08 37.40
CA GLU A 624 -5.68 -35.00 36.26
C GLU A 624 -6.94 -34.84 35.41
N VAL A 625 -8.02 -34.27 35.97
CA VAL A 625 -9.29 -34.09 35.26
C VAL A 625 -9.21 -32.86 34.37
N MET A 626 -8.69 -31.77 34.90
CA MET A 626 -8.53 -30.52 34.17
C MET A 626 -7.25 -30.48 33.32
N ASP A 627 -6.35 -31.44 33.48
CA ASP A 627 -5.07 -31.53 32.75
C ASP A 627 -4.14 -30.33 32.99
N VAL A 628 -4.02 -29.88 34.24
CA VAL A 628 -3.15 -28.76 34.63
C VAL A 628 -2.31 -29.15 35.85
N ALA A 629 -1.04 -28.74 35.87
CA ALA A 629 -0.12 -28.97 36.97
C ALA A 629 0.67 -27.71 37.35
N VAL A 630 1.04 -27.64 38.63
CA VAL A 630 1.96 -26.65 39.17
C VAL A 630 3.23 -27.37 39.62
N LEU A 631 4.35 -26.93 39.08
CA LEU A 631 5.68 -27.41 39.43
C LEU A 631 6.32 -26.42 40.39
N ARG A 632 7.04 -26.91 41.41
CA ARG A 632 7.86 -26.10 42.31
C ARG A 632 9.34 -26.37 42.04
N PHE A 633 10.14 -25.32 42.03
CA PHE A 633 11.57 -25.40 41.78
C PHE A 633 12.33 -24.34 42.60
N SER A 634 13.64 -24.50 42.73
CA SER A 634 14.52 -23.50 43.33
C SER A 634 15.25 -22.74 42.22
N PRO A 635 14.97 -21.44 41.99
CA PRO A 635 15.69 -20.67 40.99
C PRO A 635 17.18 -20.50 41.39
N PRO A 636 18.12 -20.50 40.43
CA PRO A 636 19.52 -20.21 40.73
C PRO A 636 19.69 -18.77 41.24
N SER A 637 20.79 -18.48 41.95
CA SER A 637 21.04 -17.16 42.54
C SER A 637 21.15 -16.02 41.51
N GLU A 638 21.44 -16.36 40.26
CA GLU A 638 21.56 -15.44 39.13
C GLU A 638 20.21 -15.20 38.42
N ALA A 639 19.17 -15.98 38.75
CA ALA A 639 17.85 -15.79 38.15
C ALA A 639 17.16 -14.56 38.73
N GLU A 640 16.53 -13.79 37.83
CA GLU A 640 15.74 -12.63 38.20
C GLU A 640 14.58 -13.00 39.13
N VAL A 641 14.34 -12.14 40.12
CA VAL A 641 13.22 -12.27 41.06
C VAL A 641 11.96 -11.80 40.36
N VAL A 642 10.96 -12.68 40.30
CA VAL A 642 9.72 -12.40 39.57
C VAL A 642 8.52 -12.24 40.51
N ALA A 643 7.70 -11.21 40.28
CA ALA A 643 6.44 -11.01 40.98
C ALA A 643 5.37 -12.04 40.54
N PRO A 644 4.39 -12.39 41.41
CA PRO A 644 3.25 -13.22 41.04
C PRO A 644 2.48 -12.67 39.84
N VAL A 645 2.02 -13.55 38.96
CA VAL A 645 1.21 -13.17 37.79
C VAL A 645 -0.23 -12.82 38.19
N ARG A 646 -0.90 -12.02 37.37
CA ARG A 646 -2.32 -11.71 37.53
C ARG A 646 -3.16 -12.68 36.72
N PHE A 647 -4.10 -13.35 37.37
CA PHE A 647 -5.04 -14.27 36.74
C PHE A 647 -6.37 -13.56 36.46
N GLY A 648 -7.04 -13.95 35.38
CA GLY A 648 -8.34 -13.39 34.98
C GLY A 648 -9.42 -14.44 34.87
N ARG A 649 -10.67 -14.02 35.12
CA ARG A 649 -11.86 -14.84 34.87
C ARG A 649 -12.44 -14.50 33.50
N VAL A 650 -12.64 -15.50 32.65
CA VAL A 650 -13.28 -15.30 31.34
C VAL A 650 -14.76 -14.93 31.54
N THR A 651 -15.21 -13.86 30.87
CA THR A 651 -16.58 -13.35 31.01
C THR A 651 -17.64 -14.40 30.65
N ALA A 652 -18.79 -14.34 31.33
CA ALA A 652 -19.96 -15.15 31.00
C ALA A 652 -20.82 -14.55 29.86
N GLN A 653 -20.51 -13.32 29.43
CA GLN A 653 -21.20 -12.66 28.32
C GLN A 653 -20.66 -13.16 26.97
N PRO A 654 -21.48 -13.23 25.90
CA PRO A 654 -20.99 -13.50 24.55
C PRO A 654 -19.96 -12.45 24.12
N ALA A 655 -18.71 -12.88 23.90
CA ALA A 655 -17.61 -12.01 23.49
C ALA A 655 -16.58 -12.79 22.69
N VAL A 656 -15.97 -12.15 21.70
CA VAL A 656 -14.76 -12.64 21.03
C VAL A 656 -13.57 -11.94 21.66
N LEU A 657 -12.67 -12.72 22.25
CA LEU A 657 -11.48 -12.24 22.96
C LEU A 657 -10.25 -12.41 22.06
N GLN A 658 -9.43 -11.36 21.96
CA GLN A 658 -8.10 -11.43 21.36
C GLN A 658 -7.15 -12.06 22.37
N VAL A 659 -6.51 -13.17 21.98
CA VAL A 659 -5.64 -13.95 22.87
C VAL A 659 -4.22 -14.00 22.34
N GLN A 660 -3.28 -14.05 23.27
CA GLN A 660 -1.86 -14.32 23.01
C GLN A 660 -1.44 -15.61 23.69
N THR A 661 -0.59 -16.40 23.03
CA THR A 661 0.04 -17.59 23.62
C THR A 661 1.45 -17.77 23.09
N ALA A 662 2.35 -18.32 23.89
CA ALA A 662 3.74 -18.56 23.48
C ALA A 662 4.27 -19.86 24.06
N GLY A 663 5.01 -20.62 23.24
CA GLY A 663 5.58 -21.91 23.64
C GLY A 663 6.56 -22.47 22.60
N PHE A 664 6.91 -23.75 22.74
CA PHE A 664 7.96 -24.40 21.94
C PHE A 664 7.39 -25.49 21.01
N PRO A 665 6.71 -25.13 19.91
CA PRO A 665 6.10 -26.11 19.00
C PRO A 665 7.15 -26.86 18.16
N HIS A 666 6.77 -28.05 17.70
CA HIS A 666 7.63 -28.93 16.91
C HIS A 666 8.05 -28.31 15.57
N PHE A 667 7.19 -27.52 14.92
CA PHE A 667 7.55 -26.85 13.65
C PHE A 667 8.68 -25.80 13.79
N LYS A 668 9.03 -25.41 15.02
CA LYS A 668 10.18 -24.55 15.33
C LYS A 668 11.44 -25.34 15.72
N LEU A 669 11.46 -26.65 15.49
CA LEU A 669 12.65 -27.48 15.74
C LEU A 669 13.76 -27.15 14.73
N ARG A 670 14.88 -26.61 15.22
CA ARG A 670 16.12 -26.43 14.44
C ARG A 670 17.04 -27.64 14.63
N ARG A 671 17.77 -28.01 13.58
CA ARG A 671 18.81 -29.06 13.59
C ARG A 671 20.14 -28.40 13.27
N ASP A 672 20.96 -28.15 14.29
CA ASP A 672 22.36 -27.81 14.13
C ASP A 672 23.23 -29.02 14.53
N ASP A 673 24.45 -29.08 13.97
CA ASP A 673 25.36 -30.25 13.94
C ASP A 673 25.75 -30.87 15.30
N ASN A 674 25.21 -30.41 16.43
CA ASN A 674 25.32 -31.11 17.71
C ASN A 674 24.15 -30.96 18.70
N GLN A 675 23.05 -30.24 18.40
CA GLN A 675 21.87 -30.20 19.28
C GLN A 675 20.53 -30.02 18.53
N ARG A 676 19.49 -30.69 19.03
CA ARG A 676 18.10 -30.51 18.61
C ARG A 676 17.44 -29.51 19.57
N GLN A 677 17.10 -28.31 19.08
CA GLN A 677 16.48 -27.27 19.90
C GLN A 677 15.23 -26.70 19.23
N ARG A 678 14.16 -26.52 19.99
CA ARG A 678 12.96 -25.80 19.56
C ARG A 678 13.10 -24.33 19.87
N ASP A 679 12.76 -23.50 18.89
CA ASP A 679 12.67 -22.05 19.07
C ASP A 679 11.30 -21.65 19.64
N LEU A 680 11.24 -20.49 20.30
CA LEU A 680 9.98 -19.97 20.84
C LEU A 680 9.06 -19.52 19.68
N ALA A 681 7.80 -19.90 19.73
CA ALA A 681 6.75 -19.35 18.89
C ALA A 681 5.78 -18.51 19.73
N HIS A 682 5.68 -17.23 19.42
CA HIS A 682 4.61 -16.36 19.91
C HIS A 682 3.48 -16.33 18.87
N LEU A 683 2.25 -16.56 19.32
CA LEU A 683 1.07 -16.71 18.48
C LEU A 683 -0.03 -15.77 18.95
N GLN A 684 -0.69 -15.14 17.98
CA GLN A 684 -1.91 -14.37 18.18
C GLN A 684 -3.11 -15.15 17.64
N GLY A 685 -4.24 -15.04 18.33
CA GLY A 685 -5.47 -15.70 17.94
C GLY A 685 -6.70 -15.09 18.57
N THR A 686 -7.84 -15.70 18.28
CA THR A 686 -9.15 -15.32 18.84
C THR A 686 -9.81 -16.51 19.52
N THR A 687 -10.54 -16.26 20.60
CA THR A 687 -11.42 -17.26 21.22
C THR A 687 -12.77 -16.64 21.57
N SER A 688 -13.84 -17.44 21.63
CA SER A 688 -15.13 -16.97 22.13
C SER A 688 -15.31 -17.37 23.60
N SER A 689 -15.79 -16.45 24.41
CA SER A 689 -16.08 -16.64 25.83
C SER A 689 -17.10 -17.76 26.11
N LEU A 690 -17.92 -18.09 25.10
CA LEU A 690 -18.96 -19.11 25.16
C LEU A 690 -18.60 -20.43 24.46
N THR A 691 -17.37 -20.57 23.97
CA THR A 691 -16.93 -21.86 23.44
C THR A 691 -16.74 -22.85 24.57
N ASN A 692 -17.14 -24.11 24.37
CA ASN A 692 -16.80 -25.23 25.25
C ASN A 692 -17.14 -25.01 26.74
N VAL A 693 -18.21 -24.25 27.01
CA VAL A 693 -18.65 -23.86 28.38
C VAL A 693 -18.92 -25.07 29.27
N SER A 694 -19.46 -26.16 28.72
CA SER A 694 -19.73 -27.41 29.43
C SER A 694 -18.47 -28.18 29.82
N SER A 695 -17.44 -28.16 28.97
CA SER A 695 -16.13 -28.79 29.24
C SER A 695 -15.16 -27.88 29.98
N GLY A 696 -15.47 -26.58 30.13
CA GLY A 696 -14.60 -25.63 30.83
C GLY A 696 -13.31 -25.31 30.07
N THR A 697 -13.30 -25.49 28.75
CA THR A 697 -12.15 -25.23 27.88
C THR A 697 -12.43 -24.08 26.92
N LEU A 698 -11.39 -23.59 26.25
CA LEU A 698 -11.42 -22.58 25.19
C LEU A 698 -10.92 -23.21 23.89
N SER A 699 -11.54 -22.88 22.76
CA SER A 699 -10.95 -23.12 21.43
C SER A 699 -10.32 -21.83 20.93
N ILE A 700 -9.01 -21.85 20.73
CA ILE A 700 -8.20 -20.71 20.27
C ILE A 700 -7.93 -20.90 18.79
N ARG A 701 -8.45 -20.00 17.95
CA ARG A 701 -8.16 -19.96 16.52
C ARG A 701 -6.96 -19.05 16.29
N VAL A 702 -5.85 -19.59 15.79
CA VAL A 702 -4.64 -18.81 15.46
C VAL A 702 -4.73 -18.22 14.06
N VAL A 703 -4.14 -17.04 13.85
CA VAL A 703 -4.22 -16.29 12.58
C VAL A 703 -3.52 -17.03 11.42
N ALA A 704 -2.42 -17.72 11.70
CA ALA A 704 -1.68 -18.51 10.72
C ALA A 704 -1.37 -19.90 11.30
N ALA A 705 -1.91 -20.95 10.68
CA ALA A 705 -1.65 -22.33 11.05
C ALA A 705 -0.44 -22.86 10.26
N PRO A 706 0.48 -23.63 10.88
CA PRO A 706 1.53 -24.33 10.16
C PRO A 706 0.92 -25.43 9.27
N ALA A 707 1.53 -25.69 8.11
CA ALA A 707 1.18 -26.84 7.28
C ALA A 707 1.50 -28.14 8.04
N ASP A 708 0.66 -29.17 7.87
CA ASP A 708 0.98 -30.51 8.37
C ASP A 708 2.22 -31.05 7.62
N ASP A 709 3.11 -31.73 8.34
CA ASP A 709 4.24 -32.40 7.71
C ASP A 709 3.83 -33.76 7.09
N ASP A 710 4.51 -34.17 6.02
CA ASP A 710 4.30 -35.47 5.35
C ASP A 710 4.65 -36.69 6.23
N HIS A 711 5.16 -36.44 7.45
CA HIS A 711 5.61 -37.48 8.39
C HIS A 711 4.60 -37.76 9.50
N GLY A 712 3.45 -37.08 9.51
CA GLY A 712 2.38 -37.28 10.49
C GLY A 712 2.71 -36.82 11.91
N THR A 713 3.76 -36.01 12.09
CA THR A 713 4.11 -35.44 13.39
C THR A 713 3.24 -34.21 13.64
N ASN A 714 2.65 -34.10 14.83
CA ASN A 714 1.82 -32.94 15.15
C ASN A 714 2.70 -31.67 15.22
N PRO A 715 2.52 -30.66 14.33
CA PRO A 715 3.36 -29.47 14.32
C PRO A 715 3.26 -28.68 15.63
N TRP A 716 2.14 -28.81 16.34
CA TRP A 716 1.88 -28.19 17.65
C TRP A 716 2.47 -28.97 18.84
N ALA A 717 3.09 -30.13 18.62
CA ALA A 717 3.71 -30.89 19.71
C ALA A 717 4.76 -30.03 20.43
N GLY A 718 4.63 -29.88 21.75
CA GLY A 718 5.45 -28.96 22.56
C GLY A 718 4.73 -27.68 23.02
N MET A 719 3.56 -27.36 22.45
CA MET A 719 2.72 -26.23 22.91
C MET A 719 1.93 -26.51 24.19
N ALA A 720 1.72 -27.77 24.55
CA ALA A 720 1.00 -28.13 25.78
C ALA A 720 1.68 -27.47 26.99
N GLY A 721 0.89 -26.80 27.83
CA GLY A 721 1.32 -26.02 28.98
C GLY A 721 1.67 -24.56 28.69
N ALA A 722 1.54 -24.09 27.44
CA ALA A 722 1.68 -22.68 27.10
C ALA A 722 0.58 -21.81 27.75
N PRO A 723 0.90 -20.61 28.25
CA PRO A 723 -0.08 -19.74 28.87
C PRO A 723 -0.95 -19.04 27.81
N VAL A 724 -2.19 -18.70 28.17
CA VAL A 724 -3.14 -17.96 27.33
C VAL A 724 -3.48 -16.66 28.03
N TRP A 725 -3.24 -15.54 27.35
CA TRP A 725 -3.34 -14.20 27.90
C TRP A 725 -4.39 -13.34 27.18
N VAL A 726 -5.08 -12.51 27.96
CA VAL A 726 -5.92 -11.39 27.48
C VAL A 726 -5.65 -10.19 28.36
N ASP A 727 -5.30 -9.04 27.78
CA ASP A 727 -5.11 -7.76 28.48
C ASP A 727 -4.28 -7.81 29.78
N GLY A 728 -3.17 -8.57 29.77
CA GLY A 728 -2.30 -8.72 30.95
C GLY A 728 -2.86 -9.60 32.05
N LEU A 729 -3.88 -10.42 31.75
CA LEU A 729 -4.41 -11.46 32.62
C LEU A 729 -4.16 -12.84 32.00
N LEU A 730 -3.60 -13.76 32.78
CA LEU A 730 -3.53 -15.18 32.39
C LEU A 730 -4.91 -15.79 32.60
N ILE A 731 -5.53 -16.28 31.54
CA ILE A 731 -6.92 -16.79 31.54
C ILE A 731 -7.01 -18.30 31.28
N GLY A 732 -5.92 -18.91 30.79
CA GLY A 732 -5.90 -20.35 30.55
C GLY A 732 -4.53 -20.93 30.24
N VAL A 733 -4.50 -22.25 30.07
CA VAL A 733 -3.31 -23.06 29.76
C VAL A 733 -3.62 -23.99 28.59
N VAL A 734 -2.80 -23.97 27.54
CA VAL A 734 -2.97 -24.84 26.36
C VAL A 734 -2.82 -26.30 26.78
N ASN A 735 -3.77 -27.18 26.42
CA ASN A 735 -3.70 -28.60 26.77
C ASN A 735 -3.47 -29.51 25.55
N VAL A 736 -4.23 -29.32 24.45
CA VAL A 736 -4.13 -30.17 23.25
C VAL A 736 -4.49 -29.37 21.98
N ALA A 737 -3.90 -29.67 20.83
CA ALA A 737 -4.38 -29.16 19.54
C ALA A 737 -5.68 -29.88 19.11
N LEU A 738 -6.77 -29.13 18.90
CA LEU A 738 -8.08 -29.68 18.54
C LEU A 738 -8.15 -29.95 17.04
N ARG A 739 -7.47 -31.00 16.56
CA ARG A 739 -7.43 -31.35 15.13
C ARG A 739 -8.80 -31.55 14.49
N ALA A 740 -9.80 -32.01 15.25
CA ALA A 740 -11.17 -32.14 14.79
C ALA A 740 -11.84 -30.78 14.46
N GLU A 741 -11.33 -29.68 15.01
CA GLU A 741 -11.79 -28.30 14.77
C GLU A 741 -10.91 -27.54 13.76
N GLY A 742 -9.99 -28.24 13.07
CA GLY A 742 -9.09 -27.71 12.04
C GLY A 742 -7.64 -27.49 12.51
N PRO A 743 -6.67 -27.39 11.58
CA PRO A 743 -5.24 -27.32 11.88
C PRO A 743 -4.81 -26.02 12.58
N GLY A 744 -5.64 -24.97 12.52
CA GLY A 744 -5.43 -23.67 13.17
C GLY A 744 -6.10 -23.51 14.54
N THR A 745 -6.51 -24.60 15.20
CA THR A 745 -7.25 -24.53 16.47
C THR A 745 -6.50 -25.22 17.62
N LEU A 746 -6.23 -24.47 18.69
CA LEU A 746 -5.64 -24.97 19.94
C LEU A 746 -6.69 -25.03 21.05
N GLY A 747 -6.71 -26.10 21.83
CA GLY A 747 -7.51 -26.21 23.05
C GLY A 747 -6.76 -25.67 24.26
N ALA A 748 -7.46 -24.95 25.13
CA ALA A 748 -6.92 -24.47 26.39
C ALA A 748 -7.90 -24.66 27.55
N VAL A 749 -7.38 -24.88 28.74
CA VAL A 749 -8.15 -25.01 29.99
C VAL A 749 -8.31 -23.64 30.62
N ARG A 750 -9.52 -23.32 31.08
CA ARG A 750 -9.82 -22.07 31.77
C ARG A 750 -9.23 -22.04 33.18
N ILE A 751 -8.47 -20.99 33.51
CA ILE A 751 -7.81 -20.90 34.81
C ILE A 751 -8.80 -20.71 35.97
N ASP A 752 -9.88 -19.97 35.74
CA ASP A 752 -10.94 -19.77 36.73
C ASP A 752 -11.67 -21.08 37.08
N ARG A 753 -11.71 -22.04 36.15
CA ARG A 753 -12.20 -23.40 36.42
C ARG A 753 -11.20 -24.24 37.19
N PHE A 754 -9.92 -24.17 36.84
CA PHE A 754 -8.85 -24.87 37.56
C PHE A 754 -8.76 -24.40 39.03
N LEU A 755 -8.87 -23.10 39.26
CA LEU A 755 -8.87 -22.49 40.60
C LEU A 755 -10.12 -22.83 41.43
N ALA A 756 -11.23 -23.16 40.79
CA ALA A 756 -12.44 -23.65 41.46
C ALA A 756 -12.38 -25.16 41.81
N GLY A 757 -11.33 -25.86 41.35
CA GLY A 757 -11.11 -27.28 41.60
C GLY A 757 -10.68 -27.62 43.03
N SER A 758 -10.56 -28.92 43.32
CA SER A 758 -10.42 -29.46 44.68
C SER A 758 -8.99 -29.50 45.23
N VAL A 759 -8.00 -28.88 44.56
CA VAL A 759 -6.59 -28.97 44.96
C VAL A 759 -6.32 -28.05 46.17
N PRO A 760 -5.96 -28.58 47.35
CA PRO A 760 -5.76 -27.76 48.55
C PRO A 760 -4.55 -26.81 48.40
N GLY A 761 -4.71 -25.55 48.80
CA GLY A 761 -3.61 -24.57 48.82
C GLY A 761 -3.18 -24.02 47.45
N LEU A 762 -3.93 -24.34 46.39
CA LEU A 762 -3.63 -23.92 45.02
C LEU A 762 -3.48 -22.39 44.83
N PRO A 763 -4.34 -21.52 45.41
CA PRO A 763 -4.15 -20.07 45.32
C PRO A 763 -2.78 -19.62 45.84
N GLY A 764 -2.33 -20.20 46.96
CA GLY A 764 -1.03 -19.89 47.55
C GLY A 764 0.15 -20.31 46.66
N LEU A 765 0.06 -21.46 45.98
CA LEU A 765 1.09 -21.92 45.03
C LEU A 765 1.20 -21.00 43.80
N LEU A 766 0.11 -20.36 43.42
CA LEU A 766 0.02 -19.45 42.28
C LEU A 766 0.24 -17.98 42.67
N GLY A 767 0.48 -17.69 43.95
CA GLY A 767 0.67 -16.33 44.46
C GLY A 767 -0.59 -15.48 44.41
N ILE A 768 -1.78 -16.10 44.43
CA ILE A 768 -3.07 -15.42 44.47
C ILE A 768 -3.45 -15.15 45.92
N PRO A 769 -3.74 -13.89 46.30
CA PRO A 769 -4.16 -13.56 47.66
C PRO A 769 -5.51 -14.22 48.00
N GLU A 770 -5.70 -14.60 49.26
CA GLU A 770 -7.00 -15.06 49.77
C GLU A 770 -7.77 -13.88 50.40
N PRO A 771 -9.09 -13.72 50.14
CA PRO A 771 -9.96 -14.60 49.34
C PRO A 771 -9.73 -14.49 47.83
N LEU A 772 -10.06 -15.56 47.10
CA LEU A 772 -9.91 -15.65 45.64
C LEU A 772 -10.77 -14.57 44.94
N ASP A 773 -10.13 -13.50 44.46
CA ASP A 773 -10.76 -12.44 43.67
C ASP A 773 -10.06 -12.30 42.31
N LEU A 774 -10.68 -12.85 41.27
CA LEU A 774 -10.16 -12.79 39.90
C LEU A 774 -10.88 -11.69 39.11
N PRO A 775 -10.16 -10.68 38.58
CA PRO A 775 -10.76 -9.70 37.69
C PRO A 775 -11.37 -10.39 36.47
N GLU A 776 -12.61 -10.00 36.14
CA GLU A 776 -13.25 -10.46 34.91
C GLU A 776 -12.62 -9.78 33.70
N VAL A 777 -12.33 -10.57 32.67
CA VAL A 777 -11.85 -10.07 31.38
C VAL A 777 -12.99 -9.26 30.76
N PRO A 778 -12.82 -7.96 30.48
CA PRO A 778 -13.88 -7.17 29.88
C PRO A 778 -14.21 -7.75 28.50
N ALA A 779 -15.50 -7.91 28.21
CA ALA A 779 -15.92 -8.07 26.82
C ALA A 779 -15.46 -6.79 26.09
N PRO A 780 -14.68 -6.88 25.00
CA PRO A 780 -14.35 -5.69 24.23
C PRO A 780 -15.67 -5.03 23.86
N GLU A 781 -15.86 -3.78 24.28
CA GLU A 781 -16.90 -2.95 23.67
C GLU A 781 -16.62 -3.01 22.18
N LEU A 782 -17.58 -3.53 21.40
CA LEU A 782 -17.49 -3.65 19.95
C LEU A 782 -17.41 -2.25 19.33
N GLN A 783 -16.25 -1.60 19.44
CA GLN A 783 -15.83 -0.52 18.56
C GLN A 783 -15.07 -1.15 17.39
N SER A 784 -15.76 -1.99 16.61
CA SER A 784 -15.28 -2.39 15.29
C SER A 784 -15.57 -1.24 14.33
N VAL A 785 -14.59 -0.37 14.10
CA VAL A 785 -14.72 0.77 13.17
C VAL A 785 -15.29 0.26 11.83
N SER A 786 -16.47 0.74 11.43
CA SER A 786 -17.05 0.45 10.11
C SER A 786 -16.03 0.78 9.01
N PRO A 787 -15.86 -0.03 7.95
CA PRO A 787 -14.96 0.30 6.83
C PRO A 787 -15.24 1.68 6.23
N TYR A 788 -16.49 2.15 6.32
CA TYR A 788 -16.87 3.48 5.87
C TYR A 788 -16.30 4.61 6.76
N LEU A 789 -16.09 4.38 8.06
CA LEU A 789 -15.47 5.38 8.94
C LEU A 789 -14.01 5.65 8.60
N ALA A 790 -13.28 4.70 8.00
CA ALA A 790 -11.94 4.94 7.48
C ALA A 790 -11.94 5.98 6.34
N LEU A 791 -12.94 5.92 5.45
CA LEU A 791 -13.14 6.95 4.42
C LEU A 791 -13.47 8.32 5.03
N VAL A 792 -14.25 8.36 6.11
CA VAL A 792 -14.58 9.61 6.80
C VAL A 792 -13.34 10.19 7.51
N GLN A 793 -12.44 9.35 8.03
CA GLN A 793 -11.16 9.77 8.61
C GLN A 793 -10.25 10.47 7.60
N ASP A 794 -10.26 10.03 6.34
CA ASP A 794 -9.50 10.69 5.26
C ASP A 794 -10.05 12.08 4.90
N ILE A 795 -11.35 12.32 5.15
CA ILE A 795 -12.04 13.58 4.84
C ILE A 795 -11.95 14.56 6.01
N ALA A 796 -12.01 14.06 7.24
CA ALA A 796 -12.09 14.89 8.44
C ALA A 796 -10.75 15.58 8.75
N PRO A 797 -10.76 16.88 9.09
CA PRO A 797 -9.55 17.56 9.52
C PRO A 797 -9.11 17.03 10.91
N PRO A 798 -7.80 16.98 11.21
CA PRO A 798 -7.29 16.54 12.50
C PRO A 798 -7.71 17.46 13.66
N GLN A 799 -7.99 18.74 13.37
CA GLN A 799 -8.57 19.71 14.29
C GLN A 799 -9.56 20.60 13.54
N LEU A 800 -10.74 20.85 14.15
CA LEU A 800 -11.75 21.76 13.63
C LEU A 800 -11.76 23.03 14.51
N ALA A 801 -11.29 24.15 13.98
CA ALA A 801 -11.22 25.42 14.70
C ALA A 801 -12.35 26.38 14.29
N GLY A 802 -12.91 27.12 15.25
CA GLY A 802 -13.82 28.23 14.99
C GLY A 802 -15.19 27.82 14.43
N ARG A 803 -15.68 26.62 14.77
CA ARG A 803 -16.97 26.07 14.32
C ARG A 803 -17.87 25.59 15.47
N ASP A 804 -17.61 26.07 16.69
CA ASP A 804 -18.32 25.62 17.90
C ASP A 804 -19.82 25.94 17.85
N ASP A 805 -20.20 27.09 17.28
CA ASP A 805 -21.60 27.50 17.13
C ASP A 805 -22.35 26.59 16.15
N GLU A 806 -21.72 26.20 15.04
CA GLU A 806 -22.31 25.26 14.10
C GLU A 806 -22.38 23.85 14.69
N LEU A 807 -21.36 23.38 15.41
CA LEU A 807 -21.41 22.10 16.11
C LEU A 807 -22.54 22.07 17.14
N ALA A 808 -22.72 23.14 17.91
CA ALA A 808 -23.81 23.28 18.86
C ALA A 808 -25.18 23.25 18.16
N THR A 809 -25.30 23.89 16.99
CA THR A 809 -26.53 23.86 16.17
C THR A 809 -26.83 22.45 15.64
N LEU A 810 -25.81 21.68 15.23
CA LEU A 810 -25.98 20.28 14.82
C LEU A 810 -26.42 19.40 15.99
N THR A 811 -25.83 19.59 17.18
CA THR A 811 -26.24 18.90 18.40
C THR A 811 -27.69 19.23 18.75
N GLU A 812 -28.09 20.51 18.72
CA GLU A 812 -29.46 20.93 18.96
C GLU A 812 -30.44 20.29 17.95
N PHE A 813 -30.07 20.25 16.67
CA PHE A 813 -30.85 19.56 15.63
C PHE A 813 -31.04 18.06 15.94
N CYS A 814 -29.99 17.37 16.41
CA CYS A 814 -30.08 15.96 16.77
C CYS A 814 -31.11 15.71 17.90
N HIS A 815 -31.23 16.63 18.85
CA HIS A 815 -32.18 16.53 19.96
C HIS A 815 -33.56 17.15 19.67
N GLY A 816 -33.66 18.03 18.67
CA GLY A 816 -34.87 18.75 18.30
C GLY A 816 -35.95 17.89 17.67
N GLU A 817 -37.11 18.47 17.35
CA GLU A 817 -38.28 17.76 16.80
C GLU A 817 -38.26 17.63 15.27
N LEU A 818 -37.48 18.47 14.58
CA LEU A 818 -37.43 18.47 13.13
C LEU A 818 -36.73 17.22 12.59
N PRO A 819 -37.34 16.46 11.66
CA PRO A 819 -36.73 15.25 11.15
C PRO A 819 -35.64 15.49 10.09
N TYR A 820 -35.63 16.68 9.48
CA TYR A 820 -34.73 17.06 8.39
C TYR A 820 -34.10 18.43 8.63
N ALA A 821 -32.83 18.56 8.29
CA ALA A 821 -32.14 19.84 8.16
C ALA A 821 -31.34 19.86 6.85
N VAL A 822 -31.36 21.02 6.18
CA VAL A 822 -30.56 21.25 4.97
C VAL A 822 -29.54 22.33 5.27
N TRP A 823 -28.27 22.00 5.14
CA TRP A 823 -27.15 22.90 5.44
C TRP A 823 -26.48 23.35 4.14
N ARG A 824 -26.52 24.67 3.92
CA ARG A 824 -26.04 25.30 2.71
C ARG A 824 -24.83 26.16 2.99
N GLY A 825 -23.91 26.23 2.04
CA GLY A 825 -22.74 27.09 2.16
C GLY A 825 -22.10 27.32 0.81
N GLN A 826 -21.41 28.45 0.67
CA GLN A 826 -20.63 28.78 -0.53
C GLN A 826 -19.41 27.84 -0.68
N PRO A 827 -18.69 27.86 -1.81
CA PRO A 827 -17.40 27.19 -1.90
C PRO A 827 -16.47 27.63 -0.76
N TRP A 828 -15.64 26.70 -0.26
CA TRP A 828 -14.65 26.96 0.80
C TRP A 828 -15.21 27.26 2.19
N THR A 829 -16.51 27.13 2.41
CA THR A 829 -17.10 27.25 3.76
C THR A 829 -16.82 26.03 4.65
N GLY A 830 -16.08 25.02 4.19
CA GLY A 830 -15.69 23.87 5.01
C GLY A 830 -16.85 22.94 5.41
N LYS A 831 -17.91 22.84 4.60
CA LYS A 831 -19.09 21.99 4.88
C LYS A 831 -18.73 20.54 5.13
N THR A 832 -18.03 19.94 4.16
CA THR A 832 -17.58 18.56 4.17
C THR A 832 -16.62 18.28 5.34
N ALA A 833 -15.75 19.23 5.66
CA ALA A 833 -14.85 19.12 6.81
C ALA A 833 -15.62 19.15 8.15
N LEU A 834 -16.63 20.01 8.27
CA LEU A 834 -17.49 20.12 9.44
C LEU A 834 -18.35 18.87 9.64
N THR A 835 -18.97 18.35 8.58
CA THR A 835 -19.81 17.14 8.65
C THR A 835 -18.99 15.88 8.87
N ALA A 836 -17.80 15.75 8.26
CA ALA A 836 -16.88 14.64 8.52
C ALA A 836 -16.36 14.66 9.95
N TRP A 837 -15.96 15.84 10.47
CA TRP A 837 -15.52 15.97 11.85
C TRP A 837 -16.63 15.61 12.84
N PHE A 838 -17.86 16.09 12.63
CA PHE A 838 -19.02 15.75 13.48
C PHE A 838 -19.37 14.26 13.41
N THR A 839 -19.22 13.62 12.25
CA THR A 839 -19.44 12.17 12.09
C THR A 839 -18.47 11.34 12.93
N LEU A 840 -17.21 11.80 13.08
CA LEU A 840 -16.21 11.13 13.92
C LEU A 840 -16.31 11.51 15.41
N HIS A 841 -16.90 12.66 15.71
CA HIS A 841 -17.03 13.20 17.07
C HIS A 841 -18.48 13.54 17.43
N PRO A 842 -19.45 12.59 17.30
CA PRO A 842 -20.83 12.86 17.65
C PRO A 842 -21.02 12.96 19.17
N PRO A 843 -22.09 13.62 19.65
CA PRO A 843 -22.51 13.54 21.05
C PRO A 843 -22.74 12.08 21.49
N GLN A 844 -22.53 11.77 22.78
CA GLN A 844 -22.57 10.40 23.30
C GLN A 844 -23.91 9.67 23.05
N ASP A 845 -25.01 10.40 22.96
CA ASP A 845 -26.36 9.86 22.73
C ASP A 845 -26.80 9.93 21.25
N VAL A 846 -25.89 10.22 20.33
CA VAL A 846 -26.14 10.26 18.88
C VAL A 846 -25.29 9.20 18.17
N ASP A 847 -25.96 8.33 17.43
CA ASP A 847 -25.34 7.39 16.48
C ASP A 847 -25.41 7.96 15.07
N VAL A 848 -24.32 7.91 14.32
CA VAL A 848 -24.25 8.50 12.97
C VAL A 848 -24.06 7.44 11.91
N VAL A 849 -24.85 7.53 10.84
CA VAL A 849 -24.65 6.84 9.56
C VAL A 849 -24.42 7.94 8.52
N SER A 850 -23.39 7.81 7.69
CA SER A 850 -22.99 8.89 6.77
C SER A 850 -22.79 8.41 5.35
N PHE A 851 -22.99 9.31 4.40
CA PHE A 851 -22.62 9.15 3.01
C PHE A 851 -22.08 10.47 2.45
N PHE A 852 -20.84 10.47 1.97
CA PHE A 852 -20.19 11.62 1.35
C PHE A 852 -20.24 11.47 -0.17
N VAL A 853 -21.13 12.23 -0.82
CA VAL A 853 -21.25 12.24 -2.28
C VAL A 853 -20.04 12.98 -2.84
N THR A 854 -19.16 12.25 -3.51
CA THR A 854 -17.96 12.85 -4.10
C THR A 854 -17.66 12.24 -5.46
N SER A 855 -17.48 13.12 -6.45
CA SER A 855 -17.03 12.73 -7.79
C SER A 855 -15.57 12.29 -7.85
N ARG A 856 -14.81 12.41 -6.74
CA ARG A 856 -13.37 12.12 -6.64
C ARG A 856 -13.05 10.65 -6.32
N LEU A 857 -14.02 9.90 -5.78
CA LEU A 857 -13.88 8.47 -5.51
C LEU A 857 -14.75 7.72 -6.53
N ALA A 858 -14.12 6.93 -7.39
CA ALA A 858 -14.81 6.16 -8.42
C ALA A 858 -15.89 5.27 -7.76
N GLY A 859 -17.14 5.42 -8.20
CA GLY A 859 -18.27 4.65 -7.67
C GLY A 859 -18.92 5.19 -6.38
N GLN A 860 -18.69 6.45 -5.95
CA GLN A 860 -19.40 7.08 -4.81
C GLN A 860 -20.19 8.35 -5.17
N SER A 861 -20.91 8.32 -6.29
CA SER A 861 -21.66 9.48 -6.78
C SER A 861 -23.07 9.15 -7.26
N ASP A 862 -23.62 7.99 -6.90
CA ASP A 862 -24.95 7.57 -7.35
C ASP A 862 -25.74 6.81 -6.26
N SER A 863 -27.01 6.51 -6.57
CA SER A 863 -27.94 5.83 -5.68
C SER A 863 -27.59 4.39 -5.32
N THR A 864 -26.82 3.69 -6.17
CA THR A 864 -26.40 2.31 -5.92
C THR A 864 -25.34 2.31 -4.83
N ALA A 865 -24.33 3.16 -4.97
CA ALA A 865 -23.29 3.37 -3.99
C ALA A 865 -23.85 3.82 -2.63
N PHE A 866 -24.83 4.74 -2.65
CA PHE A 866 -25.55 5.16 -1.45
C PHE A 866 -26.27 3.98 -0.78
N THR A 867 -26.94 3.14 -1.55
CA THR A 867 -27.70 2.00 -1.03
C THR A 867 -26.78 0.97 -0.39
N ASP A 868 -25.69 0.60 -1.06
CA ASP A 868 -24.73 -0.37 -0.55
C ASP A 868 -24.04 0.14 0.72
N ALA A 869 -23.56 1.39 0.71
CA ALA A 869 -22.88 1.99 1.87
C ALA A 869 -23.80 2.06 3.11
N LEU A 870 -25.10 2.36 2.92
CA LEU A 870 -26.06 2.38 4.01
C LEU A 870 -26.40 0.97 4.51
N VAL A 871 -26.57 0.00 3.62
CA VAL A 871 -26.85 -1.40 4.00
C VAL A 871 -25.71 -1.93 4.86
N ASP A 872 -24.46 -1.70 4.47
CA ASP A 872 -23.29 -2.15 5.24
C ASP A 872 -23.21 -1.47 6.61
N GLN A 873 -23.32 -0.13 6.69
CA GLN A 873 -23.29 0.60 7.96
C GLN A 873 -24.45 0.23 8.90
N LEU A 874 -25.66 0.06 8.37
CA LEU A 874 -26.84 -0.27 9.19
C LEU A 874 -26.85 -1.72 9.64
N SER A 875 -26.36 -2.65 8.82
CA SER A 875 -26.23 -4.07 9.21
C SER A 875 -25.22 -4.21 10.34
N TRP A 876 -24.09 -3.51 10.23
CA TRP A 876 -23.10 -3.39 11.30
C TRP A 876 -23.69 -2.80 12.59
N TYR A 877 -24.42 -1.68 12.50
CA TYR A 877 -25.06 -1.03 13.66
C TYR A 877 -26.07 -1.94 14.39
N LEU A 878 -26.74 -2.82 13.64
CA LEU A 878 -27.69 -3.79 14.17
C LEU A 878 -27.05 -5.09 14.66
N GLY A 879 -25.74 -5.27 14.46
CA GLY A 879 -25.04 -6.51 14.80
C GLY A 879 -25.49 -7.70 13.94
N GLN A 880 -25.89 -7.45 12.70
CA GLN A 880 -26.35 -8.47 11.76
C GLN A 880 -25.23 -8.77 10.75
N ASP A 881 -24.90 -10.05 10.55
CA ASP A 881 -24.08 -10.46 9.40
C ASP A 881 -24.80 -10.05 8.12
N ARG A 882 -24.05 -9.48 7.16
CA ARG A 882 -24.57 -9.22 5.81
C ARG A 882 -25.06 -10.57 5.28
N ALA A 883 -26.38 -10.76 5.26
CA ALA A 883 -26.95 -12.02 4.83
C ALA A 883 -26.40 -12.35 3.44
N ALA A 884 -25.77 -13.52 3.29
CA ALA A 884 -25.30 -14.05 2.02
C ALA A 884 -26.51 -14.38 1.12
N SER A 885 -27.22 -13.35 0.63
CA SER A 885 -28.45 -13.49 -0.15
C SER A 885 -28.98 -12.12 -0.55
N SER A 886 -28.43 -11.51 -1.60
CA SER A 886 -29.19 -10.88 -2.71
C SER A 886 -28.28 -9.98 -3.55
N THR A 887 -28.09 -10.34 -4.82
CA THR A 887 -27.39 -9.55 -5.85
C THR A 887 -28.35 -8.65 -6.65
N HIS A 888 -29.60 -8.51 -6.21
CA HIS A 888 -30.61 -7.72 -6.90
C HIS A 888 -30.73 -6.32 -6.27
N THR A 889 -30.54 -5.27 -7.06
CA THR A 889 -30.64 -3.85 -6.65
C THR A 889 -31.98 -3.52 -5.96
N GLY A 890 -33.09 -4.11 -6.42
CA GLY A 890 -34.40 -3.94 -5.78
C GLY A 890 -34.51 -4.60 -4.39
N ALA A 891 -33.81 -5.70 -4.15
CA ALA A 891 -33.77 -6.36 -2.85
C ALA A 891 -32.90 -5.58 -1.86
N LEU A 892 -31.79 -5.01 -2.32
CA LEU A 892 -30.91 -4.15 -1.52
C LEU A 892 -31.63 -2.86 -1.10
N GLU A 893 -32.43 -2.25 -1.97
CA GLU A 893 -33.24 -1.07 -1.61
C GLU A 893 -34.31 -1.39 -0.56
N MET A 894 -35.00 -2.53 -0.68
CA MET A 894 -35.95 -3.00 0.34
C MET A 894 -35.25 -3.28 1.67
N LEU A 895 -34.08 -3.93 1.62
CA LEU A 895 -33.27 -4.23 2.79
C LEU A 895 -32.79 -2.94 3.47
N ARG A 896 -32.26 -1.96 2.72
CA ARG A 896 -31.85 -0.65 3.23
C ARG A 896 -32.98 0.02 4.01
N ARG A 897 -34.19 0.07 3.44
CA ARG A 897 -35.37 0.64 4.11
C ARG A 897 -35.70 -0.08 5.41
N GLN A 898 -35.66 -1.42 5.40
CA GLN A 898 -35.93 -2.24 6.59
C GLN A 898 -34.87 -2.03 7.67
N LEU A 899 -33.59 -2.01 7.30
CA LEU A 899 -32.46 -1.81 8.21
C LEU A 899 -32.50 -0.41 8.82
N LEU A 900 -32.75 0.63 8.02
CA LEU A 900 -32.83 2.00 8.51
C LEU A 900 -33.97 2.17 9.53
N ALA A 901 -35.13 1.58 9.24
CA ALA A 901 -36.26 1.59 10.16
C ALA A 901 -36.00 0.79 11.45
N SER A 902 -35.19 -0.26 11.38
CA SER A 902 -34.84 -1.08 12.54
C SER A 902 -33.77 -0.41 13.40
N ALA A 903 -32.77 0.21 12.77
CA ALA A 903 -31.74 1.00 13.43
C ALA A 903 -32.34 2.21 14.17
N ALA A 904 -33.24 2.96 13.53
CA ALA A 904 -33.91 4.08 14.18
C ALA A 904 -34.75 3.65 15.39
N ARG A 905 -35.44 2.50 15.30
CA ARG A 905 -36.21 1.94 16.43
C ARG A 905 -35.30 1.50 17.58
N LYS A 906 -34.18 0.84 17.27
CA LYS A 906 -33.16 0.45 18.26
C LYS A 906 -32.62 1.68 18.99
N ALA A 907 -32.12 2.67 18.25
CA ALA A 907 -31.63 3.93 18.81
C ALA A 907 -32.69 4.57 19.72
N HIS A 908 -33.94 4.66 19.25
CA HIS A 908 -35.03 5.23 20.03
C HIS A 908 -35.32 4.45 21.33
N GLN A 909 -35.32 3.11 21.28
CA GLN A 909 -35.50 2.25 22.46
C GLN A 909 -34.38 2.41 23.48
N GLU A 910 -33.14 2.60 23.01
CA GLU A 910 -31.95 2.85 23.82
C GLU A 910 -31.85 4.31 24.30
N ARG A 911 -32.87 5.14 24.03
CA ARG A 911 -32.90 6.60 24.31
C ARG A 911 -31.78 7.38 23.62
N ARG A 912 -31.29 6.87 22.49
CA ARG A 912 -30.32 7.52 21.61
C ARG A 912 -31.02 8.07 20.36
N ARG A 913 -30.29 8.84 19.57
CA ARG A 913 -30.75 9.40 18.28
C ARG A 913 -29.93 8.82 17.15
N LEU A 914 -30.58 8.46 16.04
CA LEU A 914 -29.89 8.05 14.83
C LEU A 914 -29.85 9.23 13.86
N LEU A 915 -28.66 9.66 13.45
CA LEU A 915 -28.45 10.70 12.46
C LEU A 915 -27.96 10.08 11.15
N LEU A 916 -28.67 10.35 10.05
CA LEU A 916 -28.21 10.09 8.69
C LEU A 916 -27.63 11.37 8.08
N VAL A 917 -26.35 11.38 7.77
CA VAL A 917 -25.65 12.50 7.12
C VAL A 917 -25.47 12.19 5.64
N VAL A 918 -25.93 13.07 4.76
CA VAL A 918 -25.64 13.03 3.32
C VAL A 918 -24.94 14.33 2.93
N ASP A 919 -23.62 14.27 2.76
CA ASP A 919 -22.82 15.43 2.39
C ASP A 919 -22.68 15.54 0.87
N GLY A 920 -22.85 16.74 0.31
CA GLY A 920 -22.61 16.99 -1.11
C GLY A 920 -23.71 16.51 -2.06
N ILE A 921 -24.98 16.56 -1.67
CA ILE A 921 -26.10 16.05 -2.49
C ILE A 921 -26.21 16.72 -3.88
N ASP A 922 -25.61 17.90 -4.06
CA ASP A 922 -25.52 18.59 -5.34
C ASP A 922 -24.51 17.96 -6.32
N GLU A 923 -23.70 17.00 -5.87
CA GLU A 923 -22.75 16.23 -6.70
C GLU A 923 -23.29 14.85 -7.13
N ASP A 924 -24.57 14.56 -6.86
CA ASP A 924 -25.24 13.31 -7.27
C ASP A 924 -25.35 13.20 -8.81
N ARG A 925 -24.76 12.14 -9.36
CA ARG A 925 -24.76 11.83 -10.79
C ARG A 925 -25.88 10.86 -11.19
N GLY A 926 -26.58 10.24 -10.22
CA GLY A 926 -27.64 9.26 -10.47
C GLY A 926 -28.65 9.70 -11.54
N PRO A 927 -29.25 10.91 -11.43
CA PRO A 927 -30.23 11.40 -12.40
C PRO A 927 -29.69 11.53 -13.84
N SER A 928 -28.40 11.87 -13.99
CA SER A 928 -27.76 12.02 -15.30
C SER A 928 -27.47 10.66 -15.95
N SER A 929 -27.34 9.61 -15.13
CA SER A 929 -27.07 8.22 -15.54
C SER A 929 -28.33 7.35 -15.61
N GLY A 930 -29.52 7.93 -15.47
CA GLY A 930 -30.81 7.21 -15.50
C GLY A 930 -31.14 6.42 -14.22
N LEU A 931 -30.38 6.61 -13.14
CA LEU A 931 -30.64 6.07 -11.82
C LEU A 931 -31.49 7.05 -10.98
N PRO A 932 -32.24 6.58 -9.96
CA PRO A 932 -32.95 7.49 -9.05
C PRO A 932 -31.96 8.42 -8.34
N SER A 933 -32.38 9.65 -8.02
CA SER A 933 -31.57 10.54 -7.20
C SER A 933 -31.40 10.00 -5.78
N ILE A 934 -30.23 10.24 -5.16
CA ILE A 934 -30.03 9.97 -3.73
C ILE A 934 -31.10 10.71 -2.90
N ALA A 935 -31.48 11.91 -3.34
CA ALA A 935 -32.55 12.70 -2.74
C ALA A 935 -33.92 11.98 -2.72
N SER A 936 -34.27 11.23 -3.78
CA SER A 936 -35.54 10.50 -3.85
C SER A 936 -35.55 9.20 -3.03
N LEU A 937 -34.37 8.69 -2.67
CA LEU A 937 -34.21 7.52 -1.80
C LEU A 937 -34.30 7.83 -0.30
N LEU A 938 -34.24 9.11 0.08
CA LEU A 938 -34.38 9.54 1.47
C LEU A 938 -35.81 9.33 2.00
N PRO A 939 -35.98 9.05 3.30
CA PRO A 939 -37.28 8.68 3.85
C PRO A 939 -38.27 9.86 3.87
N THR A 940 -39.39 9.72 3.15
CA THR A 940 -40.50 10.70 3.16
C THR A 940 -41.17 10.84 4.53
N ASN A 941 -41.26 9.74 5.28
CA ASN A 941 -41.81 9.71 6.63
C ASN A 941 -40.81 9.02 7.58
N PRO A 942 -39.81 9.75 8.09
CA PRO A 942 -38.76 9.17 8.91
C PRO A 942 -39.32 8.67 10.25
N PRO A 943 -38.91 7.46 10.70
CA PRO A 943 -39.36 6.91 11.98
C PRO A 943 -38.92 7.77 13.18
N PRO A 944 -39.64 7.70 14.32
CA PRO A 944 -39.24 8.39 15.55
C PRO A 944 -37.80 8.02 15.95
N GLY A 945 -36.97 9.03 16.17
CA GLY A 945 -35.55 8.84 16.51
C GLY A 945 -34.57 8.97 15.34
N LEU A 946 -35.05 8.98 14.09
CA LEU A 946 -34.21 9.30 12.92
C LEU A 946 -34.17 10.80 12.65
N ARG A 947 -32.97 11.33 12.42
CA ARG A 947 -32.70 12.69 11.93
C ARG A 947 -31.94 12.58 10.62
N VAL A 948 -32.23 13.44 9.65
CA VAL A 948 -31.55 13.45 8.35
C VAL A 948 -30.95 14.83 8.10
N LEU A 949 -29.62 14.87 8.00
CA LEU A 949 -28.87 16.06 7.64
C LEU A 949 -28.42 15.93 6.19
N VAL A 950 -28.75 16.92 5.36
CA VAL A 950 -28.30 16.99 3.98
C VAL A 950 -27.50 18.27 3.77
N THR A 951 -26.34 18.18 3.13
CA THR A 951 -25.54 19.37 2.77
C THR A 951 -25.45 19.57 1.26
N GLY A 952 -25.32 20.83 0.82
CA GLY A 952 -25.10 21.17 -0.59
C GLY A 952 -24.89 22.67 -0.83
N ARG A 953 -24.65 23.07 -2.08
CA ARG A 953 -24.44 24.49 -2.45
C ARG A 953 -25.75 25.18 -2.87
N LYS A 954 -26.48 24.56 -3.80
CA LYS A 954 -27.82 24.93 -4.25
C LYS A 954 -28.58 23.62 -4.42
N LEU A 955 -29.74 23.45 -3.78
CA LEU A 955 -30.62 22.31 -4.03
C LEU A 955 -31.81 22.74 -4.90
N PRO A 956 -31.70 22.81 -6.24
CA PRO A 956 -32.86 22.44 -7.04
C PRO A 956 -33.04 20.93 -6.85
N LEU A 957 -33.99 20.54 -5.99
CA LEU A 957 -34.30 19.13 -5.80
C LEU A 957 -34.72 18.52 -7.15
N PRO A 958 -34.14 17.38 -7.55
CA PRO A 958 -34.48 16.72 -8.80
C PRO A 958 -36.00 16.46 -8.95
N ASP A 959 -36.47 16.35 -10.19
CA ASP A 959 -37.90 16.19 -10.50
C ASP A 959 -38.47 14.86 -9.96
N ASP A 960 -37.62 13.86 -9.73
CA ASP A 960 -38.00 12.57 -9.16
C ASP A 960 -38.27 12.63 -7.64
N VAL A 961 -37.95 13.74 -6.97
CA VAL A 961 -38.25 13.94 -5.54
C VAL A 961 -39.73 14.33 -5.39
N PRO A 962 -40.58 13.57 -4.67
CA PRO A 962 -42.00 13.86 -4.56
C PRO A 962 -42.30 15.27 -4.01
N ALA A 963 -43.39 15.89 -4.48
CA ALA A 963 -43.80 17.23 -4.04
C ALA A 963 -44.00 17.32 -2.51
N GLY A 964 -44.48 16.25 -1.87
CA GLY A 964 -44.68 16.18 -0.41
C GLY A 964 -43.43 15.81 0.41
N HIS A 965 -42.25 15.70 -0.20
CA HIS A 965 -41.04 15.29 0.52
C HIS A 965 -40.58 16.35 1.54
N PRO A 966 -40.18 15.98 2.78
CA PRO A 966 -39.72 16.94 3.80
C PRO A 966 -38.59 17.86 3.33
N LEU A 967 -37.67 17.36 2.50
CA LEU A 967 -36.59 18.14 1.89
C LEU A 967 -37.06 19.39 1.12
N ARG A 968 -38.30 19.41 0.59
CA ARG A 968 -38.84 20.58 -0.13
C ARG A 968 -39.30 21.69 0.82
N HIS A 969 -39.50 21.38 2.10
CA HIS A 969 -40.16 22.28 3.07
C HIS A 969 -39.36 22.51 4.36
N CYS A 970 -38.26 21.78 4.57
CA CYS A 970 -37.43 21.96 5.75
C CYS A 970 -36.64 23.27 5.70
N PRO A 971 -36.35 23.89 6.86
CA PRO A 971 -35.60 25.13 6.91
C PRO A 971 -34.15 24.94 6.45
N ASP A 972 -33.65 25.90 5.67
CA ASP A 972 -32.25 25.96 5.25
C ASP A 972 -31.40 26.67 6.31
N VAL A 973 -30.29 26.04 6.71
CA VAL A 973 -29.26 26.66 7.54
C VAL A 973 -28.12 27.13 6.64
N LEU A 974 -27.87 28.44 6.61
CA LEU A 974 -26.76 29.02 5.84
C LEU A 974 -25.50 29.10 6.70
N LEU A 975 -24.48 28.36 6.30
CA LEU A 975 -23.17 28.33 6.93
C LEU A 975 -22.39 29.61 6.61
N ALA A 976 -21.91 30.28 7.66
CA ALA A 976 -21.02 31.41 7.52
C ALA A 976 -19.66 30.97 6.91
N PRO A 977 -19.00 31.84 6.12
CA PRO A 977 -17.60 31.62 5.75
C PRO A 977 -16.77 31.50 7.02
N ALA A 978 -15.92 30.48 7.14
CA ALA A 978 -15.04 30.35 8.31
C ALA A 978 -14.16 31.60 8.40
N SER A 979 -13.95 32.12 9.61
CA SER A 979 -12.94 33.15 9.88
C SER A 979 -11.54 32.73 9.40
N ASP A 980 -11.29 31.42 9.30
CA ASP A 980 -10.06 30.79 8.77
C ASP A 980 -10.18 30.24 7.33
N ALA A 981 -11.23 30.58 6.58
CA ALA A 981 -11.38 30.19 5.16
C ALA A 981 -10.30 30.79 4.22
N LEU A 982 -9.38 31.59 4.76
CA LEU A 982 -8.19 32.05 4.07
C LEU A 982 -7.14 30.94 3.90
N LEU A 983 -7.09 29.87 4.72
CA LEU A 983 -6.03 28.87 4.59
C LEU A 983 -6.19 27.97 3.35
N PRO A 984 -7.33 27.30 3.12
CA PRO A 984 -7.52 26.48 1.92
C PRO A 984 -7.52 27.31 0.64
N ARG A 985 -8.03 28.55 0.70
CA ARG A 985 -7.97 29.51 -0.41
C ARG A 985 -6.55 30.01 -0.65
N ARG A 986 -5.75 30.24 0.39
CA ARG A 986 -4.32 30.60 0.26
C ARG A 986 -3.50 29.44 -0.27
N GLU A 987 -3.80 28.20 0.11
CA GLU A 987 -3.13 27.00 -0.37
C GLU A 987 -3.46 26.76 -1.85
N ALA A 988 -4.74 26.82 -2.24
CA ALA A 988 -5.15 26.74 -3.64
C ALA A 988 -4.60 27.90 -4.49
N ASN A 989 -4.59 29.13 -3.95
CA ASN A 989 -4.01 30.29 -4.65
C ASN A 989 -2.48 30.21 -4.72
N ALA A 990 -1.80 29.65 -3.71
CA ALA A 990 -0.36 29.44 -3.73
C ALA A 990 0.04 28.36 -4.75
N GLU A 991 -0.76 27.29 -4.87
CA GLU A 991 -0.58 26.25 -5.90
C GLU A 991 -0.83 26.80 -7.30
N LEU A 992 -1.90 27.61 -7.49
CA LEU A 992 -2.16 28.33 -8.74
C LEU A 992 -1.03 29.30 -9.11
N LEU A 993 -0.53 30.07 -8.14
CA LEU A 993 0.62 30.96 -8.32
C LEU A 993 1.88 30.18 -8.69
N ALA A 994 2.15 29.06 -8.02
CA ALA A 994 3.26 28.18 -8.34
C ALA A 994 3.16 27.67 -9.78
N LEU A 995 2.00 27.18 -10.21
CA LEU A 995 1.78 26.70 -11.58
C LEU A 995 1.90 27.81 -12.64
N LEU A 996 1.31 28.98 -12.39
CA LEU A 996 1.43 30.15 -13.27
C LEU A 996 2.87 30.66 -13.40
N SER A 997 3.71 30.40 -12.38
CA SER A 997 5.13 30.75 -12.35
C SER A 997 6.08 29.65 -12.82
N ALA A 998 5.63 28.39 -12.87
CA ALA A 998 6.46 27.22 -13.12
C ALA A 998 6.92 27.10 -14.58
N SER A 999 6.04 27.40 -15.55
CA SER A 999 6.41 27.46 -16.96
C SER A 999 5.43 28.30 -17.78
N GLN A 1000 5.88 28.76 -18.96
CA GLN A 1000 5.03 29.44 -19.92
C GLN A 1000 3.90 28.52 -20.41
N THR A 1001 4.19 27.23 -20.63
CA THR A 1001 3.21 26.21 -21.03
C THR A 1001 2.07 26.05 -20.01
N TYR A 1002 2.38 26.03 -18.71
CA TYR A 1002 1.33 25.97 -17.66
C TYR A 1002 0.46 27.22 -17.65
N ARG A 1003 1.07 28.40 -17.87
CA ARG A 1003 0.36 29.67 -17.96
C ARG A 1003 -0.57 29.74 -19.17
N ASP A 1004 -0.12 29.25 -20.32
CA ASP A 1004 -0.89 29.22 -21.55
C ASP A 1004 -2.07 28.25 -21.45
N ILE A 1005 -1.87 27.05 -20.89
CA ILE A 1005 -2.97 26.09 -20.63
C ILE A 1005 -4.03 26.71 -19.70
N LEU A 1006 -3.62 27.31 -18.57
CA LEU A 1006 -4.54 27.96 -17.63
C LEU A 1006 -5.24 29.17 -18.26
N GLY A 1007 -4.52 29.96 -19.06
CA GLY A 1007 -5.04 31.12 -19.77
C GLY A 1007 -6.10 30.77 -20.80
N LEU A 1008 -5.81 29.82 -21.69
CA LEU A 1008 -6.70 29.36 -22.76
C LEU A 1008 -7.97 28.69 -22.22
N ILE A 1009 -7.84 27.77 -21.26
CA ILE A 1009 -9.02 27.15 -20.62
C ILE A 1009 -9.80 28.20 -19.82
N SER A 1010 -9.14 29.23 -19.27
CA SER A 1010 -9.87 30.27 -18.55
C SER A 1010 -10.65 31.18 -19.50
N ALA A 1011 -10.22 31.33 -20.75
CA ALA A 1011 -10.89 32.14 -21.76
C ALA A 1011 -12.17 31.46 -22.30
N ALA A 1012 -12.16 30.13 -22.46
CA ALA A 1012 -13.31 29.33 -22.90
C ALA A 1012 -14.17 28.79 -21.73
N ASP A 1013 -15.43 28.42 -21.99
CA ASP A 1013 -16.27 27.72 -21.01
C ASP A 1013 -15.94 26.22 -20.95
N ASP A 1014 -15.78 25.60 -22.13
CA ASP A 1014 -15.33 24.22 -22.34
C ASP A 1014 -14.31 24.22 -23.51
N MET A 1015 -13.23 23.46 -23.39
CA MET A 1015 -12.15 23.43 -24.37
C MET A 1015 -11.86 22.01 -24.86
N PRO A 1016 -11.98 21.69 -26.17
CA PRO A 1016 -11.57 20.38 -26.68
C PRO A 1016 -10.05 20.17 -26.50
N LEU A 1017 -9.65 18.99 -26.01
CA LEU A 1017 -8.23 18.66 -25.75
C LEU A 1017 -7.33 18.76 -27.01
N PRO A 1018 -7.75 18.32 -28.21
CA PRO A 1018 -6.94 18.50 -29.42
C PRO A 1018 -6.68 19.97 -29.76
N VAL A 1019 -7.73 20.80 -29.63
CA VAL A 1019 -7.64 22.25 -29.88
C VAL A 1019 -6.74 22.92 -28.85
N LEU A 1020 -6.80 22.50 -27.58
CA LEU A 1020 -5.90 22.98 -26.55
C LEU A 1020 -4.44 22.61 -26.84
N ALA A 1021 -4.17 21.39 -27.34
CA ALA A 1021 -2.83 20.94 -27.69
C ALA A 1021 -2.24 21.80 -28.82
N ASP A 1022 -3.05 22.08 -29.85
CA ASP A 1022 -2.68 22.91 -30.98
C ASP A 1022 -2.43 24.37 -30.57
N LEU A 1023 -3.30 24.96 -29.75
CA LEU A 1023 -3.16 26.35 -29.28
C LEU A 1023 -1.96 26.54 -28.34
N VAL A 1024 -1.62 25.53 -27.55
CA VAL A 1024 -0.45 25.54 -26.66
C VAL A 1024 0.84 25.18 -27.41
N GLY A 1025 0.73 24.49 -28.55
CA GLY A 1025 1.87 24.05 -29.36
C GLY A 1025 2.60 22.84 -28.80
N VAL A 1026 1.88 21.92 -28.16
CA VAL A 1026 2.43 20.68 -27.56
C VAL A 1026 1.77 19.44 -28.16
N ALA A 1027 2.47 18.32 -28.19
CA ALA A 1027 1.89 17.08 -28.68
C ALA A 1027 0.73 16.60 -27.77
N PRO A 1028 -0.33 15.95 -28.31
CA PRO A 1028 -1.48 15.50 -27.50
C PRO A 1028 -1.10 14.62 -26.30
N TYR A 1029 -0.10 13.74 -26.44
CA TYR A 1029 0.39 12.92 -25.33
C TYR A 1029 1.08 13.76 -24.24
N GLU A 1030 1.75 14.85 -24.62
CA GLU A 1030 2.44 15.74 -23.70
C GLU A 1030 1.43 16.60 -22.92
N LEU A 1031 0.39 17.10 -23.60
CA LEU A 1031 -0.75 17.74 -22.95
C LEU A 1031 -1.44 16.77 -21.97
N ALA A 1032 -1.68 15.52 -22.37
CA ALA A 1032 -2.23 14.47 -21.51
C ALA A 1032 -1.35 14.20 -20.28
N ARG A 1033 -0.02 14.15 -20.45
CA ARG A 1033 0.95 14.00 -19.36
C ARG A 1033 0.92 15.19 -18.39
N LEU A 1034 0.83 16.41 -18.91
CA LEU A 1034 0.74 17.64 -18.10
C LEU A 1034 -0.58 17.68 -17.32
N LEU A 1035 -1.69 17.31 -17.95
CA LEU A 1035 -3.01 17.19 -17.34
C LEU A 1035 -3.15 15.95 -16.44
N GLY A 1036 -2.29 14.94 -16.56
CA GLY A 1036 -2.20 13.81 -15.63
C GLY A 1036 -1.41 14.13 -14.35
N GLY A 1037 -0.77 15.30 -14.29
CA GLY A 1037 0.00 15.78 -13.14
C GLY A 1037 -0.80 16.68 -12.18
N PRO A 1038 -0.11 17.50 -11.35
CA PRO A 1038 -0.74 18.44 -10.42
C PRO A 1038 -1.77 19.38 -11.06
N LEU A 1039 -1.54 19.75 -12.33
CA LEU A 1039 -2.38 20.63 -13.13
C LEU A 1039 -3.77 20.01 -13.41
N GLY A 1040 -3.86 18.70 -13.60
CA GLY A 1040 -5.12 17.99 -13.84
C GLY A 1040 -6.15 18.16 -12.73
N ARG A 1041 -5.67 18.35 -11.49
CA ARG A 1041 -6.51 18.49 -10.29
C ARG A 1041 -7.35 19.78 -10.30
N LEU A 1042 -7.04 20.72 -11.19
CA LEU A 1042 -7.78 21.97 -11.37
C LEU A 1042 -8.93 21.86 -12.38
N PHE A 1043 -9.02 20.74 -13.10
CA PHE A 1043 -9.92 20.58 -14.24
C PHE A 1043 -10.87 19.38 -14.09
N VAL A 1044 -11.99 19.44 -14.82
CA VAL A 1044 -12.96 18.36 -14.99
C VAL A 1044 -13.05 18.05 -16.47
N PHE A 1045 -13.09 16.77 -16.79
CA PHE A 1045 -13.16 16.24 -18.15
C PHE A 1045 -14.59 15.74 -18.40
N SER A 1046 -15.15 16.07 -19.57
CA SER A 1046 -16.52 15.68 -19.94
C SER A 1046 -16.69 14.16 -20.11
N ASP A 1047 -15.61 13.47 -20.48
CA ASP A 1047 -15.47 12.02 -20.49
C ASP A 1047 -14.10 11.66 -19.90
N ALA A 1048 -14.08 10.93 -18.79
CA ALA A 1048 -12.82 10.51 -18.15
C ALA A 1048 -12.06 9.43 -18.94
N GLU A 1049 -12.70 8.83 -19.96
CA GLU A 1049 -12.16 7.74 -20.78
C GLU A 1049 -11.62 8.18 -22.15
N ALA A 1050 -11.76 9.46 -22.54
CA ALA A 1050 -11.38 9.93 -23.89
C ALA A 1050 -10.40 11.11 -23.85
N LEU A 1051 -9.14 10.84 -23.52
CA LEU A 1051 -8.02 11.82 -23.62
C LEU A 1051 -7.72 12.26 -25.07
N ALA A 1052 -8.39 11.71 -26.09
CA ALA A 1052 -8.23 12.06 -27.50
C ALA A 1052 -9.30 13.03 -28.05
N THR A 1053 -10.50 13.10 -27.44
CA THR A 1053 -11.64 13.87 -27.97
C THR A 1053 -12.44 14.63 -26.90
N GLY A 1054 -12.10 14.45 -25.62
CA GLY A 1054 -12.82 15.05 -24.50
C GLY A 1054 -12.67 16.58 -24.40
N GLN A 1055 -13.63 17.19 -23.70
CA GLN A 1055 -13.56 18.60 -23.33
C GLN A 1055 -13.01 18.75 -21.92
N VAL A 1056 -12.17 19.77 -21.73
CA VAL A 1056 -11.61 20.17 -20.43
C VAL A 1056 -12.21 21.51 -20.00
N ARG A 1057 -12.61 21.58 -18.73
CA ARG A 1057 -13.10 22.82 -18.09
C ARG A 1057 -12.57 22.92 -16.67
N PHE A 1058 -12.54 24.11 -16.10
CA PHE A 1058 -12.19 24.27 -14.68
C PHE A 1058 -13.16 23.49 -13.78
N ALA A 1059 -12.61 22.76 -12.81
CA ALA A 1059 -13.39 22.01 -11.83
C ALA A 1059 -14.38 22.91 -11.06
N HIS A 1060 -14.00 24.18 -10.85
CA HIS A 1060 -14.85 25.19 -10.25
C HIS A 1060 -14.71 26.55 -10.95
N ALA A 1061 -15.85 27.22 -11.18
CA ALA A 1061 -15.89 28.58 -11.75
C ALA A 1061 -15.10 29.61 -10.90
N ALA A 1062 -14.96 29.38 -9.60
CA ALA A 1062 -14.17 30.24 -8.72
C ALA A 1062 -12.65 30.17 -9.01
N LEU A 1063 -12.12 28.99 -9.38
CA LEU A 1063 -10.71 28.83 -9.76
C LEU A 1063 -10.43 29.54 -11.09
N ARG A 1064 -11.37 29.45 -12.04
CA ARG A 1064 -11.31 30.16 -13.32
C ARG A 1064 -11.25 31.68 -13.13
N GLU A 1065 -12.07 32.22 -12.23
CA GLU A 1065 -12.10 33.65 -11.94
C GLU A 1065 -10.82 34.11 -11.20
N GLU A 1066 -10.29 33.31 -10.28
CA GLU A 1066 -8.98 33.57 -9.65
C GLU A 1066 -7.84 33.58 -10.69
N VAL A 1067 -7.80 32.63 -11.61
CA VAL A 1067 -6.82 32.61 -12.72
C VAL A 1067 -6.94 33.87 -13.58
N ARG A 1068 -8.17 34.28 -13.95
CA ARG A 1068 -8.39 35.51 -14.73
C ARG A 1068 -7.93 36.76 -14.00
N GLN A 1069 -8.16 36.83 -12.68
CA GLN A 1069 -7.69 37.94 -11.85
C GLN A 1069 -6.16 37.95 -11.74
N MET A 1070 -5.52 36.79 -11.60
CA MET A 1070 -4.06 36.66 -11.51
C MET A 1070 -3.35 36.97 -12.83
N LEU A 1071 -3.92 36.58 -13.98
CA LEU A 1071 -3.38 36.91 -15.31
C LEU A 1071 -3.60 38.38 -15.69
N GLY A 1072 -4.65 38.99 -15.16
CA GLY A 1072 -5.02 40.37 -15.43
C GLY A 1072 -5.74 40.58 -16.77
N PRO A 1073 -6.44 41.72 -16.92
CA PRO A 1073 -7.43 41.93 -17.99
C PRO A 1073 -6.83 42.05 -19.40
N ARG A 1074 -5.51 42.20 -19.53
CA ARG A 1074 -4.81 42.27 -20.83
C ARG A 1074 -4.54 40.86 -21.37
N LEU A 1075 -3.86 40.02 -20.58
CA LEU A 1075 -3.54 38.63 -20.96
C LEU A 1075 -4.82 37.80 -21.16
N VAL A 1076 -5.84 37.99 -20.33
CA VAL A 1076 -7.14 37.32 -20.52
C VAL A 1076 -7.78 37.69 -21.87
N ARG A 1077 -7.64 38.93 -22.34
CA ARG A 1077 -8.12 39.33 -23.67
C ARG A 1077 -7.27 38.74 -24.80
N GLU A 1078 -5.96 38.63 -24.61
CA GLU A 1078 -5.05 38.01 -25.58
C GLU A 1078 -5.39 36.51 -25.76
N TYR A 1079 -5.63 35.77 -24.68
CA TYR A 1079 -6.10 34.37 -24.77
C TYR A 1079 -7.51 34.25 -25.35
N ALA A 1080 -8.44 35.14 -25.01
CA ALA A 1080 -9.78 35.14 -25.61
C ALA A 1080 -9.74 35.37 -27.13
N GLN A 1081 -8.88 36.27 -27.61
CA GLN A 1081 -8.68 36.49 -29.05
C GLN A 1081 -8.06 35.30 -29.78
N GLN A 1082 -7.25 34.48 -29.10
CA GLN A 1082 -6.71 33.23 -29.65
C GLN A 1082 -7.79 32.16 -29.79
N VAL A 1083 -8.71 32.08 -28.84
CA VAL A 1083 -9.87 31.17 -28.89
C VAL A 1083 -10.88 31.63 -29.95
N GLU A 1084 -11.05 32.94 -30.18
CA GLU A 1084 -12.00 33.51 -31.15
C GLU A 1084 -11.41 33.78 -32.56
N GLY A 1085 -10.13 33.47 -32.80
CA GLY A 1085 -9.42 33.77 -34.05
C GLY A 1085 -9.81 32.87 -35.25
N PRO A 1086 -9.45 33.23 -36.49
CA PRO A 1086 -9.89 32.56 -37.74
C PRO A 1086 -9.41 31.09 -37.91
N SER A 1087 -8.63 30.57 -36.97
CA SER A 1087 -8.24 29.15 -36.84
C SER A 1087 -9.24 28.33 -36.01
N TYR A 1088 -10.30 28.94 -35.47
CA TYR A 1088 -11.39 28.28 -34.76
C TYR A 1088 -12.62 28.18 -35.67
N ASP A 1089 -12.70 27.10 -36.47
CA ASP A 1089 -13.95 26.63 -37.05
C ASP A 1089 -14.32 25.29 -36.40
N PRO A 1090 -15.30 25.27 -35.47
CA PRO A 1090 -15.71 24.05 -34.78
C PRO A 1090 -16.41 23.03 -35.70
N TRP A 1091 -16.58 23.32 -37.00
CA TRP A 1091 -17.23 22.46 -37.99
C TRP A 1091 -16.39 22.17 -39.26
N ALA A 1092 -15.12 22.57 -39.29
CA ALA A 1092 -14.24 22.23 -40.41
C ALA A 1092 -13.93 20.71 -40.39
N SER A 1093 -14.59 19.97 -41.30
CA SER A 1093 -14.33 18.53 -41.50
C SER A 1093 -12.91 18.34 -42.07
N PRO A 1094 -12.17 17.29 -41.68
CA PRO A 1094 -10.90 16.97 -42.33
C PRO A 1094 -11.19 16.54 -43.77
N GLU A 1095 -10.67 17.29 -44.75
CA GLU A 1095 -10.69 16.84 -46.15
C GLU A 1095 -9.91 15.52 -46.28
N PRO A 1096 -10.38 14.58 -47.12
CA PRO A 1096 -9.71 13.30 -47.31
C PRO A 1096 -8.36 13.52 -48.02
N PRO A 1097 -7.31 12.75 -47.65
CA PRO A 1097 -6.01 12.88 -48.28
C PRO A 1097 -6.07 12.42 -49.75
N ILE A 1098 -5.50 13.24 -50.65
CA ILE A 1098 -5.25 12.95 -52.07
C ILE A 1098 -3.97 12.12 -52.20
#